data_AF-W8BB29-F1
#
_entry.id   AF-W8BB29-F1
#
_cell.length_a   1.000
_cell.length_b   1.000
_cell.length_c   1.000
_cell.angle_alpha   90.00
_cell.angle_beta   90.00
_cell.angle_gamma   90.00
#
_symmetry.space_group_name_H-M   'P 1'
#
loop_
_entity.id
_entity.type
_entity.pdbx_description
1 polymer ?
#
loop_
_entity_poly.entity_id
_entity_poly.type
_entity_poly.pdbx_seq_one_letter_code
_entity_poly.pdbx_strand_id
1 'polypeptide(L)'
;MKISWRFPSLLVIAACLLSHNDVGAQQLIAYLSQHGLHGEITFRQVNTTTVEIRAKLETTLQYPDQVWSWSVRKFPIDYNDIDPESRCSLEKLGAQVVSFDEDLDYLVLPGNETATWYRDMTLIGEKGIWGKSLVLTEANSHARICSTITTIQMSVEHMAEARFNTPIAGSVHFRWLAPSDGVGGDTLIFSDLYHIQVQPSNDNPSKPMTHHSWKIYVTDIFKNDHHRTEDNCNFLQLVFDPQGYGENKGIGDLDARLGKISVAKNALQSPQRAIYRDDKFLLLPSDLSIPHRTLYLVLFDDQHPDNFLACTQIRHVEPLTYKTFLKSGGIKGEITFTQRSRFDPTFLNFTLESAGKQGRLVNRKFAEDVSAFRIHSLPPVPHRKGLTSYCESSGNLYNPRDLERHVIPPPGFGTQDQYPIGDLSGKLQSRNKDYYHNYLLPGASSELSGLYWDTFLPLQGLHSIAHRGMVIFTYNRTNAANITEAPWSCATITHYQRNGLYQKPMFTAQVLFRYPIVGRVLFRQPAEEPWQDTTVIFEYLIHADGSTQNNTFDHRWAIHSNAPGKDFYDWQNRCLSTGGIFNPHKVQWGNRSVDDYCKPRLPAMCRVGALDTRVGTLKIAGRKQNAESLSRLMFTDTNLPLSGRHSILGKSLVVYDDFGPKARGERLACSVIIGHFRRKVVAKDWYANGDELTVNGRLEITQQSEYDISNIEVQLKGLNENSGYHIHMTPVEANLEFPCEATTLYGHWNPFNVNVKSSPPPQQGTTDQYEMGDLSGKFGTLDGFTQYEGVYNDTNLPLFGYNSVIGRSVVIHKKRRNARWACSTLERGYSPSEAREIRAIASFHHPTGYAYGYVKMTQLIHIDGSQSETVIEVKLRHPGKNDRNMVLLLLQILQVRM
;
A
#
# COMPACT_ATOMS: atom_id res chain seq x y z
N MET A 1 -12.71 -70.79 34.59
CA MET A 1 -14.05 -71.30 34.21
C MET A 1 -14.98 -70.09 34.05
N LYS A 2 -15.46 -69.81 32.81
CA LYS A 2 -16.43 -68.78 32.35
C LYS A 2 -16.03 -67.29 32.55
N ILE A 3 -15.52 -66.54 31.56
CA ILE A 3 -16.08 -65.94 30.30
C ILE A 3 -17.05 -64.76 30.52
N SER A 4 -16.63 -63.52 30.18
CA SER A 4 -17.21 -62.65 29.10
C SER A 4 -16.45 -61.29 28.99
N TRP A 5 -15.69 -61.03 27.90
CA TRP A 5 -15.93 -60.19 26.69
C TRP A 5 -16.19 -58.68 26.99
N ARG A 6 -15.47 -57.64 26.48
CA ARG A 6 -14.84 -57.35 25.16
C ARG A 6 -13.76 -56.23 25.21
N PHE A 7 -13.08 -56.08 24.06
CA PHE A 7 -12.02 -55.15 23.59
C PHE A 7 -10.58 -55.64 23.83
N PRO A 8 -9.73 -55.73 22.78
CA PRO A 8 -9.28 -54.54 22.03
C PRO A 8 -9.05 -54.70 20.49
N SER A 9 -9.02 -53.53 19.84
CA SER A 9 -8.07 -53.01 18.83
C SER A 9 -7.59 -53.79 17.59
N LEU A 10 -7.56 -53.02 16.49
CA LEU A 10 -6.57 -53.01 15.38
C LEU A 10 -6.60 -54.17 14.38
N LEU A 11 -7.35 -53.98 13.29
CA LEU A 11 -7.01 -54.36 11.90
C LEU A 11 -8.23 -54.12 11.02
N VAL A 12 -8.21 -53.11 10.15
CA VAL A 12 -8.69 -53.11 8.75
C VAL A 12 -8.22 -51.78 8.11
N ILE A 13 -7.86 -51.85 6.82
CA ILE A 13 -7.46 -50.79 5.88
C ILE A 13 -5.94 -50.55 5.78
N ALA A 14 -5.21 -51.59 5.36
CA ALA A 14 -3.99 -51.45 4.56
C ALA A 14 -4.28 -52.00 3.15
N ALA A 15 -4.94 -51.19 2.32
CA ALA A 15 -5.11 -51.43 0.87
C ALA A 15 -5.54 -50.14 0.17
N CYS A 16 -4.55 -49.33 -0.23
CA CYS A 16 -4.53 -48.29 -1.29
C CYS A 16 -3.55 -47.15 -0.92
N LEU A 17 -2.31 -47.51 -0.58
CA LEU A 17 -1.17 -46.60 -0.66
C LEU A 17 -0.19 -47.19 -1.67
N LEU A 18 -0.61 -47.23 -2.93
CA LEU A 18 0.32 -47.11 -4.05
C LEU A 18 0.46 -45.62 -4.30
N SER A 19 1.36 -44.98 -3.55
CA SER A 19 1.88 -43.68 -3.93
C SER A 19 2.61 -43.88 -5.26
N HIS A 20 2.00 -43.39 -6.34
CA HIS A 20 2.75 -43.06 -7.53
C HIS A 20 3.89 -42.13 -7.08
N ASN A 21 5.12 -42.52 -7.39
CA ASN A 21 6.26 -41.61 -7.43
C ASN A 21 5.96 -40.59 -8.55
N ASP A 22 5.16 -39.57 -8.26
CA ASP A 22 5.08 -38.38 -9.09
C ASP A 22 6.40 -37.64 -8.90
N VAL A 23 7.26 -37.73 -9.91
CA VAL A 23 8.27 -36.70 -10.18
C VAL A 23 7.50 -35.37 -10.15
N GLY A 24 7.87 -34.45 -9.25
CA GLY A 24 7.13 -33.21 -9.01
C GLY A 24 6.79 -32.48 -10.31
N ALA A 25 5.56 -32.67 -10.79
CA ALA A 25 5.13 -32.16 -12.08
C ALA A 25 5.03 -30.62 -12.01
N GLN A 26 5.87 -29.92 -12.75
CA GLN A 26 5.78 -28.47 -12.90
C GLN A 26 4.37 -28.11 -13.41
N GLN A 27 3.70 -27.17 -12.74
CA GLN A 27 2.34 -26.75 -13.06
C GLN A 27 2.27 -25.23 -13.24
N LEU A 28 1.77 -24.80 -14.39
CA LEU A 28 1.59 -23.39 -14.76
C LEU A 28 0.10 -23.06 -14.94
N ILE A 29 -0.21 -21.78 -14.87
CA ILE A 29 -1.57 -21.25 -14.97
C ILE A 29 -1.58 -19.89 -15.66
N ALA A 30 -2.65 -19.63 -16.42
CA ALA A 30 -2.99 -18.35 -17.01
C ALA A 30 -4.42 -17.95 -16.59
N TYR A 31 -4.59 -16.73 -16.09
CA TYR A 31 -5.85 -16.18 -15.58
C TYR A 31 -6.44 -15.18 -16.58
N LEU A 32 -7.63 -15.45 -17.10
CA LEU A 32 -8.24 -14.73 -18.22
C LEU A 32 -9.57 -14.12 -17.78
N SER A 33 -9.78 -12.83 -18.01
CA SER A 33 -11.06 -12.17 -17.70
C SER A 33 -11.23 -10.90 -18.53
N GLN A 34 -11.47 -11.06 -19.83
CA GLN A 34 -11.64 -9.96 -20.79
C GLN A 34 -12.62 -10.34 -21.90
N HIS A 35 -13.20 -9.34 -22.57
CA HIS A 35 -14.02 -9.52 -23.79
C HIS A 35 -15.04 -10.67 -23.69
N GLY A 36 -15.71 -10.79 -22.54
CA GLY A 36 -16.76 -11.78 -22.34
C GLY A 36 -16.31 -13.21 -22.01
N LEU A 37 -15.01 -13.47 -21.88
CA LEU A 37 -14.46 -14.76 -21.45
C LEU A 37 -13.77 -14.65 -20.08
N HIS A 38 -14.12 -15.53 -19.15
CA HIS A 38 -13.54 -15.59 -17.82
C HIS A 38 -13.11 -17.00 -17.43
N GLY A 39 -11.94 -17.18 -16.85
CA GLY A 39 -11.52 -18.45 -16.29
C GLY A 39 -10.01 -18.64 -16.25
N GLU A 40 -9.58 -19.90 -16.21
CA GLU A 40 -8.18 -20.28 -16.12
C GLU A 40 -7.82 -21.35 -17.16
N ILE A 41 -6.60 -21.27 -17.68
CA ILE A 41 -5.98 -22.34 -18.48
C ILE A 41 -4.75 -22.81 -17.73
N THR A 42 -4.73 -24.10 -17.43
CA THR A 42 -3.66 -24.76 -16.67
C THR A 42 -2.83 -25.65 -17.57
N PHE A 43 -1.53 -25.69 -17.30
CA PHE A 43 -0.56 -26.49 -18.04
C PHE A 43 0.19 -27.36 -17.04
N ARG A 44 0.12 -28.68 -17.17
CA ARG A 44 0.76 -29.63 -16.27
C ARG A 44 1.69 -30.55 -17.06
N GLN A 45 2.96 -30.62 -16.65
CA GLN A 45 3.93 -31.52 -17.26
C GLN A 45 3.63 -32.95 -16.80
N VAL A 46 3.20 -33.84 -17.70
CA VAL A 46 2.82 -35.23 -17.34
C VAL A 46 4.03 -36.17 -17.43
N ASN A 47 4.86 -35.97 -18.43
CA ASN A 47 6.14 -36.67 -18.63
C ASN A 47 7.17 -35.64 -19.16
N THR A 48 8.39 -36.04 -19.54
CA THR A 48 9.43 -35.09 -19.99
C THR A 48 9.13 -34.33 -21.27
N THR A 49 8.17 -34.78 -22.09
CA THR A 49 7.90 -34.23 -23.43
C THR A 49 6.46 -33.82 -23.67
N THR A 50 5.51 -34.21 -22.82
CA THR A 50 4.07 -34.06 -23.03
C THR A 50 3.46 -33.26 -21.89
N VAL A 51 2.68 -32.26 -22.27
CA VAL A 51 1.95 -31.35 -21.38
C VAL A 51 0.46 -31.59 -21.52
N GLU A 52 -0.20 -31.71 -20.38
CA GLU A 52 -1.65 -31.63 -20.26
C GLU A 52 -2.07 -30.16 -20.18
N ILE A 53 -2.94 -29.74 -21.08
CA ILE A 53 -3.53 -28.41 -21.13
C ILE A 53 -4.99 -28.56 -20.74
N ARG A 54 -5.42 -27.88 -19.68
CA ARG A 54 -6.82 -27.92 -19.24
C ARG A 54 -7.37 -26.51 -19.17
N ALA A 55 -8.39 -26.24 -19.97
CA ALA A 55 -9.16 -25.02 -19.92
C ALA A 55 -10.36 -25.17 -19.00
N LYS A 56 -10.59 -24.15 -18.17
CA LYS A 56 -11.80 -23.97 -17.38
C LYS A 56 -12.28 -22.54 -17.56
N LEU A 57 -13.23 -22.37 -18.47
CA LEU A 57 -13.67 -21.09 -18.99
C LEU A 57 -15.19 -20.97 -18.88
N GLU A 58 -15.65 -19.75 -18.65
CA GLU A 58 -17.04 -19.36 -18.58
C GLU A 58 -17.25 -18.14 -19.49
N THR A 59 -18.16 -18.26 -20.45
CA THR A 59 -18.60 -17.13 -21.28
C THR A 59 -19.62 -16.28 -20.53
N THR A 60 -19.61 -14.98 -20.81
CA THR A 60 -20.64 -14.06 -20.33
C THR A 60 -21.89 -14.16 -21.18
N LEU A 61 -23.06 -13.79 -20.62
CA LEU A 61 -24.32 -13.76 -21.37
C LEU A 61 -24.30 -12.78 -22.56
N GLN A 62 -23.44 -11.77 -22.52
CA GLN A 62 -23.31 -10.78 -23.59
C GLN A 62 -22.63 -11.36 -24.83
N TYR A 63 -21.72 -12.31 -24.63
CA TYR A 63 -20.92 -12.93 -25.69
C TYR A 63 -20.90 -14.46 -25.50
N PRO A 64 -22.04 -15.14 -25.72
CA PRO A 64 -22.16 -16.57 -25.44
C PRO A 64 -21.39 -17.43 -26.44
N ASP A 65 -21.40 -17.04 -27.71
CA ASP A 65 -20.75 -17.73 -28.81
C ASP A 65 -19.46 -17.01 -29.18
N GLN A 66 -18.32 -17.68 -29.05
CA GLN A 66 -17.00 -17.10 -29.30
C GLN A 66 -16.06 -18.12 -29.93
N VAL A 67 -15.19 -17.65 -30.84
CA VAL A 67 -14.16 -18.48 -31.46
C VAL A 67 -12.82 -17.79 -31.32
N TRP A 68 -11.90 -18.44 -30.60
CA TRP A 68 -10.61 -17.87 -30.25
C TRP A 68 -9.46 -18.64 -30.89
N SER A 69 -8.63 -17.93 -31.65
CA SER A 69 -7.25 -18.36 -31.95
C SER A 69 -6.41 -18.15 -30.72
N TRP A 70 -5.46 -19.05 -30.44
CA TRP A 70 -4.69 -19.02 -29.20
C TRP A 70 -3.21 -19.31 -29.43
N SER A 71 -2.37 -18.42 -28.90
CA SER A 71 -0.93 -18.46 -29.11
C SER A 71 -0.15 -17.95 -27.91
N VAL A 72 1.10 -18.37 -27.79
CA VAL A 72 2.05 -17.87 -26.78
C VAL A 72 2.98 -16.85 -27.40
N ARG A 73 3.17 -15.71 -26.75
CA ARG A 73 3.97 -14.58 -27.19
C ARG A 73 5.15 -14.32 -26.24
N LYS A 74 6.22 -13.74 -26.76
CA LYS A 74 7.55 -13.70 -26.13
C LYS A 74 7.61 -13.01 -24.75
N PHE A 75 6.89 -11.91 -24.55
CA PHE A 75 6.97 -11.09 -23.33
C PHE A 75 5.79 -11.30 -22.37
N PRO A 76 5.99 -11.23 -21.04
CA PRO A 76 4.92 -11.26 -20.07
C PRO A 76 4.09 -9.97 -20.12
N ILE A 77 2.91 -10.02 -19.51
CA ILE A 77 2.01 -8.86 -19.41
C ILE A 77 2.37 -8.02 -18.22
N ASP A 78 2.36 -6.71 -18.42
CA ASP A 78 2.46 -5.72 -17.34
C ASP A 78 1.05 -5.34 -16.86
N TYR A 79 0.62 -5.87 -15.72
CA TYR A 79 -0.71 -5.64 -15.17
C TYR A 79 -0.91 -4.21 -14.62
N ASN A 80 0.14 -3.39 -14.57
CA ASN A 80 0.02 -1.95 -14.29
C ASN A 80 -0.63 -1.17 -15.44
N ASP A 81 -0.59 -1.70 -16.67
CA ASP A 81 -1.31 -1.16 -17.82
C ASP A 81 -2.77 -1.57 -17.74
N ILE A 82 -3.68 -0.66 -17.41
CA ILE A 82 -5.10 -0.97 -17.16
C ILE A 82 -5.96 -0.98 -18.44
N ASP A 83 -5.40 -0.52 -19.56
CA ASP A 83 -6.09 -0.49 -20.85
C ASP A 83 -6.01 -1.88 -21.52
N PRO A 84 -7.14 -2.59 -21.70
CA PRO A 84 -7.13 -3.95 -22.26
C PRO A 84 -6.54 -4.02 -23.66
N GLU A 85 -6.78 -3.02 -24.51
CA GLU A 85 -6.31 -3.01 -25.90
C GLU A 85 -4.80 -2.75 -25.96
N SER A 86 -4.34 -1.74 -25.22
CA SER A 86 -2.92 -1.40 -25.13
C SER A 86 -2.12 -2.54 -24.48
N ARG A 87 -2.66 -3.18 -23.43
CA ARG A 87 -2.04 -4.29 -22.69
C ARG A 87 -1.84 -5.52 -23.58
N CYS A 88 -2.86 -5.91 -24.35
CA CYS A 88 -2.84 -7.11 -25.19
C CYS A 88 -2.34 -6.85 -26.62
N SER A 89 -1.71 -5.69 -26.88
CA SER A 89 -1.15 -5.38 -28.20
C SER A 89 0.00 -6.33 -28.58
N LEU A 90 -0.08 -6.88 -29.79
CA LEU A 90 0.90 -7.87 -30.28
C LEU A 90 2.32 -7.29 -30.38
N GLU A 91 2.45 -5.99 -30.64
CA GLU A 91 3.74 -5.29 -30.66
C GLU A 91 4.43 -5.34 -29.30
N LYS A 92 3.70 -5.10 -28.20
CA LYS A 92 4.26 -5.14 -26.84
C LYS A 92 4.57 -6.56 -26.36
N LEU A 93 3.77 -7.55 -26.77
CA LEU A 93 3.92 -8.95 -26.38
C LEU A 93 4.96 -9.68 -27.23
N GLY A 94 5.36 -9.09 -28.35
CA GLY A 94 6.44 -9.55 -29.21
C GLY A 94 6.04 -10.67 -30.17
N ALA A 95 7.06 -11.33 -30.72
CA ALA A 95 6.87 -12.41 -31.67
C ALA A 95 6.11 -13.60 -31.06
N GLN A 96 5.36 -14.30 -31.90
CA GLN A 96 4.72 -15.56 -31.56
C GLN A 96 5.77 -16.64 -31.37
N VAL A 97 5.66 -17.41 -30.28
CA VAL A 97 6.56 -18.51 -29.92
C VAL A 97 5.92 -19.85 -30.24
N VAL A 98 4.64 -20.01 -29.90
CA VAL A 98 3.86 -21.23 -30.12
C VAL A 98 2.47 -20.85 -30.60
N SER A 99 1.96 -21.55 -31.63
CA SER A 99 0.53 -21.55 -31.97
C SER A 99 -0.11 -22.83 -31.44
N PHE A 100 -1.35 -22.75 -30.96
CA PHE A 100 -2.15 -23.94 -30.64
C PHE A 100 -3.14 -24.30 -31.74
N ASP A 101 -3.44 -23.37 -32.66
CA ASP A 101 -4.45 -23.55 -33.70
C ASP A 101 -4.18 -24.73 -34.64
N GLU A 102 -2.91 -25.04 -34.93
CA GLU A 102 -2.53 -26.13 -35.85
C GLU A 102 -2.72 -27.52 -35.25
N ASP A 103 -2.56 -27.65 -33.93
CA ASP A 103 -2.52 -28.94 -33.24
C ASP A 103 -3.82 -29.22 -32.44
N LEU A 104 -4.45 -28.17 -31.90
CA LEU A 104 -5.59 -28.27 -30.97
C LEU A 104 -6.88 -27.65 -31.52
N ASP A 105 -6.86 -27.14 -32.75
CA ASP A 105 -7.89 -26.30 -33.35
C ASP A 105 -8.20 -25.02 -32.56
N TYR A 106 -9.14 -24.23 -33.09
CA TYR A 106 -9.66 -23.03 -32.44
C TYR A 106 -10.46 -23.39 -31.18
N LEU A 107 -10.38 -22.53 -30.17
CA LEU A 107 -11.22 -22.64 -29.00
C LEU A 107 -12.62 -22.10 -29.32
N VAL A 108 -13.53 -23.00 -29.67
CA VAL A 108 -14.95 -22.71 -29.94
C VAL A 108 -15.77 -22.82 -28.65
N LEU A 109 -16.54 -21.77 -28.36
CA LEU A 109 -17.45 -21.67 -27.22
C LEU A 109 -18.86 -21.31 -27.74
N PRO A 110 -19.94 -21.89 -27.19
CA PRO A 110 -19.95 -22.93 -26.15
C PRO A 110 -19.46 -24.31 -26.68
N GLY A 111 -18.92 -25.16 -25.79
CA GLY A 111 -18.42 -26.51 -26.10
C GLY A 111 -17.08 -26.85 -25.44
N ASN A 112 -16.13 -25.90 -25.43
CA ASN A 112 -14.80 -26.05 -24.82
C ASN A 112 -14.66 -25.34 -23.46
N GLU A 113 -15.76 -25.13 -22.73
CA GLU A 113 -15.74 -24.49 -21.40
C GLU A 113 -14.86 -25.28 -20.43
N THR A 114 -14.97 -26.60 -20.45
CA THR A 114 -14.09 -27.50 -19.70
C THR A 114 -13.53 -28.56 -20.62
N ALA A 115 -12.36 -28.28 -21.18
CA ALA A 115 -11.69 -29.17 -22.12
C ALA A 115 -10.25 -29.46 -21.69
N THR A 116 -9.76 -30.65 -22.05
CA THR A 116 -8.41 -31.12 -21.75
C THR A 116 -7.77 -31.62 -23.04
N TRP A 117 -6.55 -31.17 -23.30
CA TRP A 117 -5.72 -31.58 -24.43
C TRP A 117 -4.36 -32.08 -23.94
N TYR A 118 -3.72 -32.91 -24.76
CA TYR A 118 -2.33 -33.33 -24.56
C TYR A 118 -1.51 -32.90 -25.76
N ARG A 119 -0.38 -32.25 -25.52
CA ARG A 119 0.52 -31.79 -26.59
C ARG A 119 1.96 -32.02 -26.21
N ASP A 120 2.76 -32.45 -27.19
CA ASP A 120 4.19 -32.61 -27.00
C ASP A 120 4.88 -31.24 -26.98
N MET A 121 5.27 -30.81 -25.78
CA MET A 121 6.03 -29.60 -25.50
C MET A 121 6.65 -29.65 -24.10
N THR A 122 7.48 -28.66 -23.79
CA THR A 122 8.03 -28.46 -22.44
C THR A 122 7.51 -27.16 -21.84
N LEU A 123 7.24 -27.15 -20.54
CA LEU A 123 6.81 -25.94 -19.84
C LEU A 123 7.95 -24.93 -19.63
N ILE A 124 9.15 -25.46 -19.42
CA ILE A 124 10.41 -24.72 -19.22
C ILE A 124 11.41 -25.09 -20.33
N GLY A 125 12.51 -24.36 -20.45
CA GLY A 125 13.49 -24.56 -21.52
C GLY A 125 13.41 -23.53 -22.63
N GLU A 126 14.21 -23.73 -23.67
CA GLU A 126 14.35 -22.78 -24.80
C GLU A 126 13.02 -22.52 -25.53
N LYS A 127 12.21 -23.57 -25.71
CA LYS A 127 10.85 -23.49 -26.28
C LYS A 127 9.75 -23.48 -25.21
N GLY A 128 10.13 -23.31 -23.94
CA GLY A 128 9.21 -23.28 -22.81
C GLY A 128 8.22 -22.12 -22.87
N ILE A 129 7.08 -22.27 -22.20
CA ILE A 129 6.01 -21.25 -22.15
C ILE A 129 5.98 -20.47 -20.83
N TRP A 130 6.73 -20.91 -19.82
CA TRP A 130 6.81 -20.20 -18.54
C TRP A 130 7.32 -18.76 -18.71
N GLY A 131 6.70 -17.83 -17.98
CA GLY A 131 7.06 -16.41 -17.97
C GLY A 131 6.72 -15.65 -19.26
N LYS A 132 6.01 -16.28 -20.19
CA LYS A 132 5.51 -15.70 -21.44
C LYS A 132 4.04 -15.31 -21.33
N SER A 133 3.48 -14.68 -22.36
CA SER A 133 2.04 -14.35 -22.39
C SER A 133 1.26 -15.33 -23.28
N LEU A 134 0.11 -15.78 -22.78
CA LEU A 134 -0.93 -16.40 -23.57
C LEU A 134 -1.81 -15.30 -24.16
N VAL A 135 -2.09 -15.36 -25.47
CA VAL A 135 -2.95 -14.42 -26.18
C VAL A 135 -4.03 -15.19 -26.92
N LEU A 136 -5.28 -14.84 -26.66
CA LEU A 136 -6.44 -15.27 -27.42
C LEU A 136 -6.87 -14.14 -28.35
N THR A 137 -7.03 -14.40 -29.64
CA THR A 137 -7.53 -13.44 -30.62
C THR A 137 -8.84 -13.95 -31.20
N GLU A 138 -9.90 -13.16 -31.08
CA GLU A 138 -11.21 -13.56 -31.60
C GLU A 138 -11.19 -13.53 -33.13
N ALA A 139 -11.76 -14.55 -33.76
CA ALA A 139 -11.73 -14.72 -35.22
C ALA A 139 -12.45 -13.58 -35.98
N ASN A 140 -13.50 -12.99 -35.40
CA ASN A 140 -14.38 -12.03 -36.09
C ASN A 140 -14.07 -10.57 -35.76
N SER A 141 -14.00 -10.19 -34.49
CA SER A 141 -13.76 -8.80 -34.06
C SER A 141 -12.29 -8.43 -33.92
N HIS A 142 -11.39 -9.42 -33.96
CA HIS A 142 -9.98 -9.27 -33.58
C HIS A 142 -9.74 -8.73 -32.17
N ALA A 143 -10.75 -8.81 -31.29
CA ALA A 143 -10.59 -8.60 -29.86
C ALA A 143 -9.50 -9.52 -29.29
N ARG A 144 -8.76 -9.04 -28.29
CA ARG A 144 -7.64 -9.77 -27.71
C ARG A 144 -7.74 -9.89 -26.20
N ILE A 145 -7.58 -11.12 -25.73
CA ILE A 145 -7.44 -11.46 -24.32
C ILE A 145 -6.02 -11.89 -24.08
N CYS A 146 -5.42 -11.48 -22.96
CA CYS A 146 -4.06 -11.88 -22.65
C CYS A 146 -3.85 -12.19 -21.16
N SER A 147 -3.04 -13.20 -20.85
CA SER A 147 -2.54 -13.49 -19.50
C SER A 147 -1.06 -13.86 -19.48
N THR A 148 -0.32 -13.51 -18.43
CA THR A 148 0.99 -14.09 -18.18
C THR A 148 0.81 -15.55 -17.74
N ILE A 149 1.66 -16.45 -18.26
CA ILE A 149 1.73 -17.85 -17.83
C ILE A 149 2.70 -17.93 -16.64
N THR A 150 2.16 -18.20 -15.46
CA THR A 150 2.88 -18.15 -14.18
C THR A 150 2.75 -19.48 -13.42
N THR A 151 3.51 -19.66 -12.34
CA THR A 151 3.37 -20.84 -11.47
C THR A 151 2.14 -20.73 -10.56
N ILE A 152 1.49 -21.86 -10.29
CA ILE A 152 0.40 -21.92 -9.30
C ILE A 152 0.94 -21.64 -7.89
N GLN A 153 2.08 -22.24 -7.54
CA GLN A 153 2.70 -22.06 -6.24
C GLN A 153 3.58 -20.80 -6.23
N MET A 154 3.23 -19.82 -5.39
CA MET A 154 3.99 -18.57 -5.22
C MET A 154 5.39 -18.78 -4.63
N SER A 155 5.63 -19.89 -3.91
CA SER A 155 6.91 -20.15 -3.24
C SER A 155 8.02 -20.64 -4.17
N VAL A 156 7.66 -21.11 -5.37
CA VAL A 156 8.60 -21.75 -6.31
C VAL A 156 9.23 -20.71 -7.25
N GLU A 157 8.58 -19.57 -7.43
CA GLU A 157 9.01 -18.55 -8.39
C GLU A 157 9.50 -17.30 -7.67
N HIS A 158 10.67 -16.85 -8.05
CA HIS A 158 11.33 -15.69 -7.46
C HIS A 158 11.63 -14.64 -8.52
N MET A 159 11.73 -13.39 -8.07
CA MET A 159 12.03 -12.26 -8.93
C MET A 159 12.99 -11.28 -8.26
N ALA A 160 13.84 -10.67 -9.06
CA ALA A 160 14.69 -9.55 -8.67
C ALA A 160 14.63 -8.45 -9.74
N GLU A 161 14.85 -7.20 -9.34
CA GLU A 161 14.84 -6.03 -10.22
C GLU A 161 16.14 -5.24 -10.05
N ALA A 162 16.74 -4.87 -11.17
CA ALA A 162 17.78 -3.86 -11.28
C ALA A 162 17.20 -2.65 -12.01
N ARG A 163 16.84 -1.60 -11.25
CA ARG A 163 16.23 -0.37 -11.79
C ARG A 163 17.24 0.75 -11.96
N PHE A 164 17.43 1.20 -13.18
CA PHE A 164 18.29 2.33 -13.52
C PHE A 164 17.49 3.63 -13.55
N ASN A 165 18.11 4.73 -13.11
CA ASN A 165 17.49 6.07 -13.10
C ASN A 165 18.32 7.12 -13.88
N THR A 166 19.61 6.85 -14.15
CA THR A 166 20.52 7.73 -14.90
C THR A 166 21.82 7.00 -15.26
N PRO A 167 22.52 7.36 -16.37
CA PRO A 167 22.06 8.11 -17.54
C PRO A 167 21.12 7.30 -18.46
N ILE A 168 20.98 6.00 -18.17
CA ILE A 168 19.95 5.11 -18.70
C ILE A 168 18.87 4.96 -17.62
N ALA A 169 17.62 4.81 -18.04
CA ALA A 169 16.53 4.44 -17.15
C ALA A 169 15.79 3.19 -17.64
N GLY A 170 15.00 2.62 -16.75
CA GLY A 170 14.26 1.38 -16.99
C GLY A 170 14.73 0.26 -16.07
N SER A 171 14.25 -0.95 -16.32
CA SER A 171 14.45 -2.08 -15.41
C SER A 171 14.92 -3.33 -16.13
N VAL A 172 15.80 -4.07 -15.46
CA VAL A 172 16.12 -5.45 -15.78
C VAL A 172 15.54 -6.35 -14.70
N HIS A 173 14.60 -7.22 -15.07
CA HIS A 173 13.95 -8.16 -14.18
C HIS A 173 14.54 -9.55 -14.36
N PHE A 174 15.01 -10.16 -13.28
CA PHE A 174 15.45 -11.55 -13.23
C PHE A 174 14.33 -12.37 -12.62
N ARG A 175 13.81 -13.36 -13.34
CA ARG A 175 12.75 -14.26 -12.89
C ARG A 175 13.27 -15.68 -12.97
N TRP A 176 13.21 -16.45 -11.89
CA TRP A 176 13.73 -17.81 -11.86
C TRP A 176 12.83 -18.76 -11.07
N LEU A 177 12.92 -20.04 -11.39
CA LEU A 177 12.29 -21.12 -10.65
C LEU A 177 13.30 -21.71 -9.65
N ALA A 178 12.92 -21.83 -8.39
CA ALA A 178 13.71 -22.52 -7.37
C ALA A 178 12.86 -23.61 -6.70
N PRO A 179 12.68 -24.77 -7.36
CA PRO A 179 11.97 -25.90 -6.78
C PRO A 179 12.74 -26.48 -5.58
N SER A 180 12.02 -27.07 -4.63
CA SER A 180 12.55 -27.66 -3.39
C SER A 180 13.58 -28.77 -3.60
N ASP A 181 13.64 -29.34 -4.79
CA ASP A 181 14.34 -30.60 -5.08
C ASP A 181 15.74 -30.37 -5.70
N GLY A 182 16.21 -29.11 -5.76
CA GLY A 182 17.59 -28.77 -6.13
C GLY A 182 17.95 -28.98 -7.61
N VAL A 183 17.00 -29.34 -8.46
CA VAL A 183 17.20 -29.43 -9.92
C VAL A 183 17.25 -28.01 -10.52
N GLY A 184 18.25 -27.77 -11.38
CA GLY A 184 18.60 -26.46 -11.93
C GLY A 184 17.41 -25.61 -12.38
N GLY A 185 17.34 -24.39 -11.86
CA GLY A 185 16.28 -23.43 -12.15
C GLY A 185 16.52 -22.71 -13.48
N ASP A 186 15.50 -22.67 -14.33
CA ASP A 186 15.51 -21.83 -15.54
C ASP A 186 15.36 -20.36 -15.13
N THR A 187 16.19 -19.46 -15.67
CA THR A 187 16.11 -18.02 -15.43
C THR A 187 15.77 -17.27 -16.71
N LEU A 188 14.77 -16.39 -16.61
CA LEU A 188 14.41 -15.42 -17.63
C LEU A 188 14.81 -14.01 -17.16
N ILE A 189 15.56 -13.31 -18.01
CA ILE A 189 16.00 -11.94 -17.78
C ILE A 189 15.28 -11.05 -18.79
N PHE A 190 14.37 -10.21 -18.29
CA PHE A 190 13.62 -9.24 -19.08
C PHE A 190 14.28 -7.87 -18.96
N SER A 191 14.53 -7.20 -20.07
CA SER A 191 15.09 -5.84 -20.10
C SER A 191 14.19 -4.90 -20.86
N ASP A 192 13.93 -3.73 -20.27
CA ASP A 192 13.26 -2.59 -20.89
C ASP A 192 14.04 -1.33 -20.46
N LEU A 193 15.05 -0.98 -21.27
CA LEU A 193 16.03 0.07 -20.97
C LEU A 193 16.05 1.14 -22.05
N TYR A 194 16.24 2.39 -21.64
CA TYR A 194 16.28 3.54 -22.54
C TYR A 194 17.12 4.70 -22.03
N HIS A 195 17.67 5.49 -22.95
CA HIS A 195 18.38 6.72 -22.60
C HIS A 195 17.42 7.82 -22.18
N ILE A 196 17.76 8.53 -21.10
CA ILE A 196 17.01 9.71 -20.64
C ILE A 196 17.62 11.04 -21.12
N GLN A 197 18.79 10.96 -21.76
CA GLN A 197 19.49 12.09 -22.36
C GLN A 197 19.54 11.95 -23.87
N VAL A 198 19.54 13.08 -24.57
CA VAL A 198 19.65 13.13 -26.03
C VAL A 198 20.97 12.50 -26.47
N GLN A 199 20.87 11.48 -27.32
CA GLN A 199 22.04 10.85 -27.93
C GLN A 199 22.55 11.68 -29.14
N PRO A 200 23.87 11.73 -29.40
CA PRO A 200 24.45 12.54 -30.47
C PRO A 200 23.84 12.22 -31.86
N SER A 201 23.55 13.26 -32.64
CA SER A 201 22.90 13.19 -33.97
C SER A 201 23.74 12.54 -35.08
N ASN A 202 25.03 12.28 -34.83
CA ASN A 202 25.92 11.67 -35.82
C ASN A 202 25.67 10.17 -36.02
N ASP A 203 24.86 9.56 -35.18
CA ASP A 203 24.38 8.20 -35.39
C ASP A 203 23.18 8.22 -36.34
N ASN A 204 23.38 7.64 -37.51
CA ASN A 204 22.38 7.34 -38.52
C ASN A 204 20.99 7.03 -37.90
N PRO A 205 19.89 7.69 -38.30
CA PRO A 205 18.54 7.42 -37.79
C PRO A 205 18.06 5.98 -38.04
N SER A 206 18.82 5.19 -38.81
CA SER A 206 18.64 3.75 -39.00
C SER A 206 19.06 2.87 -37.80
N LYS A 207 19.71 3.41 -36.76
CA LYS A 207 20.07 2.66 -35.54
C LYS A 207 19.29 3.19 -34.31
N PRO A 208 18.10 2.65 -34.01
CA PRO A 208 17.24 3.15 -32.92
C PRO A 208 17.72 2.77 -31.50
N MET A 209 18.80 2.01 -31.38
CA MET A 209 19.28 1.45 -30.12
C MET A 209 20.81 1.51 -30.02
N THR A 210 21.33 1.45 -28.79
CA THR A 210 22.75 1.24 -28.47
C THR A 210 22.94 -0.14 -27.84
N HIS A 211 24.13 -0.74 -28.00
CA HIS A 211 24.41 -2.08 -27.50
C HIS A 211 25.52 -2.03 -26.45
N HIS A 212 25.28 -2.59 -25.28
CA HIS A 212 26.21 -2.46 -24.15
C HIS A 212 26.67 -3.84 -23.66
N SER A 213 27.93 -3.95 -23.28
CA SER A 213 28.38 -5.05 -22.43
C SER A 213 27.78 -4.86 -21.03
N TRP A 214 27.48 -5.96 -20.36
CA TRP A 214 26.76 -5.96 -19.09
C TRP A 214 27.22 -7.13 -18.22
N LYS A 215 27.47 -6.84 -16.94
CA LYS A 215 28.03 -7.80 -15.99
C LYS A 215 27.45 -7.58 -14.59
N ILE A 216 27.45 -8.62 -13.77
CA ILE A 216 27.08 -8.53 -12.36
C ILE A 216 28.35 -8.42 -11.52
N TYR A 217 28.43 -7.36 -10.72
CA TYR A 217 29.49 -7.10 -9.76
C TYR A 217 29.02 -7.35 -8.33
N VAL A 218 29.97 -7.62 -7.44
CA VAL A 218 29.73 -7.76 -6.01
C VAL A 218 30.57 -6.75 -5.22
N THR A 219 30.01 -6.23 -4.14
CA THR A 219 30.74 -5.34 -3.22
C THR A 219 31.72 -6.10 -2.33
N ASP A 220 32.75 -5.40 -1.86
CA ASP A 220 33.68 -5.91 -0.84
C ASP A 220 33.02 -5.94 0.56
N ILE A 221 33.36 -6.94 1.37
CA ILE A 221 32.75 -7.29 2.67
C ILE A 221 32.85 -6.13 3.69
N PHE A 222 33.87 -5.28 3.56
CA PHE A 222 34.16 -4.19 4.51
C PHE A 222 33.56 -2.83 4.14
N LYS A 223 32.85 -2.71 3.01
CA LYS A 223 32.25 -1.45 2.56
C LYS A 223 30.73 -1.61 2.43
N ASN A 224 30.02 -1.36 3.53
CA ASN A 224 28.54 -1.42 3.57
C ASN A 224 27.86 -0.04 3.49
N ASP A 225 28.61 1.06 3.55
CA ASP A 225 28.07 2.44 3.60
C ASP A 225 27.87 3.06 2.20
N HIS A 226 27.23 2.34 1.28
CA HIS A 226 27.20 2.71 -0.15
C HIS A 226 25.98 3.50 -0.62
N HIS A 227 25.00 3.82 0.24
CA HIS A 227 23.90 4.74 -0.12
C HIS A 227 24.39 6.12 -0.60
N ARG A 228 25.67 6.45 -0.41
CA ARG A 228 26.31 7.71 -0.84
C ARG A 228 26.97 7.66 -2.24
N THR A 229 27.18 6.49 -2.85
CA THR A 229 28.02 6.34 -4.07
C THR A 229 27.35 5.74 -5.30
N GLU A 230 26.01 5.60 -5.35
CA GLU A 230 25.31 4.99 -6.50
C GLU A 230 25.56 5.70 -7.85
N ASP A 231 25.92 6.99 -7.87
CA ASP A 231 26.15 7.73 -9.11
C ASP A 231 27.47 7.40 -9.82
N ASN A 232 28.46 6.81 -9.12
CA ASN A 232 29.72 6.40 -9.73
C ASN A 232 30.04 4.94 -9.43
N CYS A 233 30.00 4.10 -10.45
CA CYS A 233 30.17 2.65 -10.33
C CYS A 233 31.60 2.21 -9.96
N ASN A 234 32.52 3.16 -9.78
CA ASN A 234 33.95 2.94 -9.56
C ASN A 234 34.30 2.22 -8.24
N PHE A 235 33.35 2.09 -7.32
CA PHE A 235 33.56 1.29 -6.09
C PHE A 235 33.46 -0.22 -6.34
N LEU A 236 32.91 -0.63 -7.49
CA LEU A 236 32.78 -2.02 -7.89
C LEU A 236 34.09 -2.50 -8.51
N GLN A 237 34.61 -3.62 -8.00
CA GLN A 237 35.92 -4.16 -8.41
C GLN A 237 35.86 -5.62 -8.84
N LEU A 238 34.97 -6.41 -8.24
CA LEU A 238 34.91 -7.85 -8.45
C LEU A 238 33.65 -8.23 -9.22
N VAL A 239 33.84 -8.92 -10.35
CA VAL A 239 32.75 -9.61 -11.05
C VAL A 239 32.27 -10.76 -10.17
N PHE A 240 30.96 -10.96 -10.13
CA PHE A 240 30.35 -12.02 -9.35
C PHE A 240 30.69 -13.39 -9.96
N ASP A 241 31.62 -14.10 -9.33
CA ASP A 241 32.07 -15.43 -9.73
C ASP A 241 32.26 -16.34 -8.50
N PRO A 242 31.17 -16.87 -7.92
CA PRO A 242 31.24 -17.67 -6.69
C PRO A 242 31.96 -19.00 -6.88
N GLN A 243 32.11 -19.49 -8.12
CA GLN A 243 32.76 -20.77 -8.44
C GLN A 243 34.23 -20.60 -8.87
N GLY A 244 34.69 -19.36 -9.06
CA GLY A 244 36.08 -19.07 -9.41
C GLY A 244 36.49 -19.57 -10.80
N TYR A 245 35.58 -19.51 -11.78
CA TYR A 245 35.87 -19.89 -13.16
C TYR A 245 36.88 -18.97 -13.86
N GLY A 246 37.10 -17.76 -13.32
CA GLY A 246 38.07 -16.78 -13.82
C GLY A 246 37.47 -15.78 -14.80
N GLU A 247 38.31 -14.89 -15.34
CA GLU A 247 37.87 -13.77 -16.19
C GLU A 247 37.07 -14.21 -17.42
N ASN A 248 35.94 -13.54 -17.67
CA ASN A 248 35.02 -13.79 -18.78
C ASN A 248 34.38 -15.18 -18.79
N LYS A 249 34.46 -15.90 -17.67
CA LYS A 249 33.84 -17.22 -17.47
C LYS A 249 32.98 -17.27 -16.20
N GLY A 250 32.97 -16.18 -15.43
CA GLY A 250 32.20 -16.09 -14.21
C GLY A 250 30.70 -16.08 -14.47
N ILE A 251 29.91 -16.48 -13.47
CA ILE A 251 28.45 -16.47 -13.58
C ILE A 251 27.90 -15.04 -13.81
N GLY A 252 28.63 -14.01 -13.36
CA GLY A 252 28.33 -12.59 -13.57
C GLY A 252 28.76 -12.01 -14.92
N ASP A 253 29.53 -12.72 -15.76
CA ASP A 253 29.90 -12.29 -17.11
C ASP A 253 28.74 -12.54 -18.09
N LEU A 254 27.66 -11.77 -17.97
CA LEU A 254 26.41 -11.96 -18.72
C LEU A 254 26.59 -11.72 -20.22
N ASP A 255 27.39 -10.73 -20.62
CA ASP A 255 27.63 -10.41 -22.02
C ASP A 255 28.31 -11.54 -22.81
N ALA A 256 29.29 -12.21 -22.21
CA ALA A 256 29.97 -13.35 -22.80
C ALA A 256 29.03 -14.55 -23.01
N ARG A 257 27.98 -14.68 -22.19
CA ARG A 257 27.05 -15.82 -22.19
C ARG A 257 25.77 -15.58 -22.97
N LEU A 258 25.20 -14.38 -22.85
CA LEU A 258 23.88 -14.01 -23.34
C LEU A 258 23.94 -12.98 -24.48
N GLY A 259 25.14 -12.47 -24.80
CA GLY A 259 25.34 -11.39 -25.75
C GLY A 259 25.12 -10.00 -25.15
N LYS A 260 25.30 -8.96 -25.95
CA LYS A 260 25.13 -7.56 -25.50
C LYS A 260 23.67 -7.22 -25.20
N ILE A 261 23.45 -6.30 -24.26
CA ILE A 261 22.13 -5.75 -23.93
C ILE A 261 21.81 -4.53 -24.79
N SER A 262 20.55 -4.43 -25.25
CA SER A 262 20.09 -3.32 -26.09
C SER A 262 19.41 -2.24 -25.25
N VAL A 263 19.69 -0.97 -25.55
CA VAL A 263 19.11 0.19 -24.87
C VAL A 263 18.49 1.12 -25.91
N ALA A 264 17.22 1.46 -25.75
CA ALA A 264 16.52 2.34 -26.69
C ALA A 264 17.06 3.77 -26.63
N LYS A 265 17.28 4.41 -27.78
CA LYS A 265 17.61 5.84 -27.83
C LYS A 265 16.43 6.73 -27.45
N ASN A 266 15.22 6.29 -27.78
CA ASN A 266 13.97 6.95 -27.40
C ASN A 266 12.84 5.90 -27.28
N ALA A 267 12.49 5.54 -26.06
CA ALA A 267 11.46 4.53 -25.79
C ALA A 267 10.04 4.94 -26.21
N LEU A 268 9.76 6.23 -26.41
CA LEU A 268 8.46 6.69 -26.91
C LEU A 268 8.30 6.47 -28.42
N GLN A 269 9.41 6.36 -29.16
CA GLN A 269 9.39 6.18 -30.62
C GLN A 269 9.71 4.74 -31.03
N SER A 270 10.74 4.15 -30.42
CA SER A 270 11.18 2.79 -30.70
C SER A 270 11.57 2.11 -29.39
N PRO A 271 10.60 1.54 -28.65
CA PRO A 271 10.89 0.79 -27.43
C PRO A 271 11.72 -0.45 -27.77
N GLN A 272 12.73 -0.73 -26.94
CA GLN A 272 13.62 -1.88 -27.11
C GLN A 272 13.49 -2.79 -25.91
N ARG A 273 12.74 -3.88 -26.09
CA ARG A 273 12.57 -4.93 -25.08
C ARG A 273 13.32 -6.17 -25.51
N ALA A 274 14.03 -6.78 -24.59
CA ALA A 274 14.72 -8.04 -24.82
C ALA A 274 14.48 -9.02 -23.68
N ILE A 275 14.45 -10.31 -24.02
CA ILE A 275 14.42 -11.41 -23.08
C ILE A 275 15.66 -12.26 -23.33
N TYR A 276 16.34 -12.64 -22.26
CA TYR A 276 17.47 -13.55 -22.28
C TYR A 276 17.11 -14.74 -21.40
N ARG A 277 17.40 -15.95 -21.88
CA ARG A 277 17.25 -17.18 -21.09
C ARG A 277 18.62 -17.62 -20.63
N ASP A 278 18.72 -17.97 -19.37
CA ASP A 278 19.94 -18.49 -18.80
C ASP A 278 19.62 -19.74 -17.95
N ASP A 279 20.12 -20.88 -18.39
CA ASP A 279 19.90 -22.20 -17.77
C ASP A 279 20.94 -22.57 -16.72
N LYS A 280 22.01 -21.78 -16.60
CA LYS A 280 23.10 -21.98 -15.62
C LYS A 280 23.04 -20.96 -14.50
N PHE A 281 22.39 -19.83 -14.73
CA PHE A 281 22.29 -18.74 -13.77
C PHE A 281 21.16 -19.01 -12.77
N LEU A 282 21.52 -19.13 -11.49
CA LEU A 282 20.57 -19.19 -10.39
C LEU A 282 21.01 -18.20 -9.32
N LEU A 283 20.24 -17.13 -9.11
CA LEU A 283 20.40 -16.25 -7.96
C LEU A 283 19.68 -16.89 -6.79
N LEU A 284 20.40 -17.26 -5.72
CA LEU A 284 19.71 -17.69 -4.51
C LEU A 284 19.15 -16.46 -3.80
N PRO A 285 17.95 -16.51 -3.21
CA PRO A 285 17.43 -15.43 -2.37
C PRO A 285 18.41 -15.02 -1.26
N SER A 286 19.22 -15.97 -0.75
CA SER A 286 20.33 -15.69 0.16
C SER A 286 21.36 -14.73 -0.43
N ASP A 287 21.74 -14.88 -1.70
CA ASP A 287 22.74 -14.04 -2.36
C ASP A 287 22.30 -12.58 -2.48
N LEU A 288 20.98 -12.35 -2.47
CA LEU A 288 20.35 -11.02 -2.53
C LEU A 288 20.04 -10.44 -1.15
N SER A 289 20.07 -11.25 -0.09
CA SER A 289 19.69 -10.85 1.28
C SER A 289 20.85 -10.85 2.29
N ILE A 290 22.03 -11.36 1.92
CA ILE A 290 23.21 -11.35 2.79
C ILE A 290 23.68 -9.89 3.02
N PRO A 291 23.79 -9.43 4.27
CA PRO A 291 24.11 -8.03 4.57
C PRO A 291 25.53 -7.61 4.21
N HIS A 292 26.43 -8.54 3.85
CA HIS A 292 27.86 -8.26 3.62
C HIS A 292 28.27 -8.18 2.14
N ARG A 293 27.43 -8.65 1.21
CA ARG A 293 27.75 -8.68 -0.23
C ARG A 293 26.49 -8.30 -1.00
N THR A 294 26.56 -7.20 -1.72
CA THR A 294 25.44 -6.71 -2.54
C THR A 294 25.79 -6.84 -4.02
N LEU A 295 24.83 -7.33 -4.80
CA LEU A 295 25.00 -7.53 -6.23
C LEU A 295 24.56 -6.27 -6.99
N TYR A 296 25.37 -5.85 -7.94
CA TYR A 296 25.10 -4.72 -8.83
C TYR A 296 25.12 -5.18 -10.28
N LEU A 297 24.12 -4.76 -11.05
CA LEU A 297 24.17 -4.87 -12.50
C LEU A 297 24.89 -3.65 -13.05
N VAL A 298 25.90 -3.87 -13.88
CA VAL A 298 26.73 -2.83 -14.49
C VAL A 298 26.60 -2.88 -16.01
N LEU A 299 26.38 -1.73 -16.62
CA LEU A 299 26.41 -1.53 -18.07
C LEU A 299 27.66 -0.75 -18.43
N PHE A 300 28.36 -1.18 -19.48
CA PHE A 300 29.56 -0.53 -19.99
C PHE A 300 29.25 0.42 -21.15
N ASP A 301 30.08 1.45 -21.32
CA ASP A 301 29.96 2.37 -22.46
C ASP A 301 30.25 1.63 -23.77
N ASP A 302 29.46 1.92 -24.82
CA ASP A 302 29.62 1.25 -26.13
C ASP A 302 30.87 1.72 -26.88
N GLN A 303 31.28 2.98 -26.68
CA GLN A 303 32.48 3.54 -27.31
C GLN A 303 33.74 3.31 -26.49
N HIS A 304 33.62 3.24 -25.16
CA HIS A 304 34.72 3.03 -24.22
C HIS A 304 34.44 1.81 -23.34
N PRO A 305 34.75 0.59 -23.79
CA PRO A 305 34.39 -0.65 -23.09
C PRO A 305 34.96 -0.80 -21.68
N ASP A 306 35.99 -0.03 -21.32
CA ASP A 306 36.59 -0.03 -19.97
C ASP A 306 35.83 0.87 -18.98
N ASN A 307 34.92 1.72 -19.47
CA ASN A 307 34.18 2.67 -18.65
C ASN A 307 32.79 2.14 -18.31
N PHE A 308 32.40 2.29 -17.04
CA PHE A 308 31.04 2.06 -16.61
C PHE A 308 30.12 3.18 -17.09
N LEU A 309 29.06 2.82 -17.80
CA LEU A 309 28.01 3.73 -18.22
C LEU A 309 26.98 3.95 -17.11
N ALA A 310 26.52 2.86 -16.49
CA ALA A 310 25.55 2.90 -15.41
C ALA A 310 25.65 1.64 -14.54
N CYS A 311 25.25 1.74 -13.29
CA CYS A 311 25.07 0.58 -12.42
C CYS A 311 23.91 0.80 -11.46
N THR A 312 23.33 -0.31 -11.00
CA THR A 312 22.33 -0.31 -9.94
C THR A 312 22.38 -1.62 -9.18
N GLN A 313 21.99 -1.58 -7.91
CA GLN A 313 21.81 -2.77 -7.10
C GLN A 313 20.70 -3.66 -7.69
N ILE A 314 20.94 -4.97 -7.69
CA ILE A 314 19.94 -6.01 -7.96
C ILE A 314 19.21 -6.29 -6.64
N ARG A 315 17.90 -6.03 -6.61
CA ARG A 315 17.08 -6.14 -5.40
C ARG A 315 16.05 -7.24 -5.56
N HIS A 316 15.85 -8.06 -4.53
CA HIS A 316 14.77 -9.04 -4.54
C HIS A 316 13.41 -8.32 -4.56
N VAL A 317 12.52 -8.74 -5.45
CA VAL A 317 11.15 -8.22 -5.54
C VAL A 317 10.30 -8.99 -4.54
N GLU A 318 9.95 -8.33 -3.44
CA GLU A 318 9.05 -8.90 -2.44
C GLU A 318 7.58 -8.84 -2.92
N PRO A 319 6.77 -9.89 -2.68
CA PRO A 319 5.34 -9.81 -2.90
C PRO A 319 4.71 -8.67 -2.10
N LEU A 320 3.88 -7.87 -2.77
CA LEU A 320 3.14 -6.77 -2.15
C LEU A 320 1.92 -7.33 -1.44
N THR A 321 1.76 -6.98 -0.15
CA THR A 321 0.60 -7.37 0.67
C THR A 321 -0.06 -6.14 1.26
N TYR A 322 -1.27 -5.83 0.84
CA TYR A 322 -2.09 -4.77 1.41
C TYR A 322 -3.25 -5.35 2.20
N LYS A 323 -3.63 -4.69 3.29
CA LYS A 323 -4.75 -5.09 4.13
C LYS A 323 -5.65 -3.90 4.46
N THR A 324 -6.92 -4.20 4.64
CA THR A 324 -7.89 -3.28 5.24
C THR A 324 -8.65 -4.00 6.33
N PHE A 325 -8.84 -3.33 7.48
CA PHE A 325 -9.51 -3.89 8.65
C PHE A 325 -10.86 -3.22 8.81
N LEU A 326 -11.90 -4.03 8.80
CA LEU A 326 -13.27 -3.58 8.98
C LEU A 326 -13.73 -4.08 10.34
N LYS A 327 -14.14 -3.15 11.21
CA LYS A 327 -14.70 -3.44 12.54
C LYS A 327 -15.88 -2.49 12.73
N SER A 328 -17.08 -2.93 12.37
CA SER A 328 -18.28 -2.12 12.57
C SER A 328 -19.53 -2.96 12.79
N GLY A 329 -20.44 -2.48 13.62
CA GLY A 329 -21.79 -3.05 13.76
C GLY A 329 -21.82 -4.53 14.17
N GLY A 330 -20.79 -5.01 14.88
CA GLY A 330 -20.66 -6.42 15.29
C GLY A 330 -20.04 -7.35 14.25
N ILE A 331 -19.67 -6.84 13.08
CA ILE A 331 -18.91 -7.57 12.05
C ILE A 331 -17.46 -7.08 12.05
N LYS A 332 -16.53 -8.02 12.15
CA LYS A 332 -15.09 -7.78 12.08
C LYS A 332 -14.46 -8.62 10.97
N GLY A 333 -13.35 -8.15 10.42
CA GLY A 333 -12.56 -8.97 9.52
C GLY A 333 -11.49 -8.17 8.80
N GLU A 334 -10.76 -8.86 7.94
CA GLU A 334 -9.78 -8.24 7.06
C GLU A 334 -10.05 -8.60 5.60
N ILE A 335 -9.67 -7.69 4.71
CA ILE A 335 -9.58 -7.97 3.27
C ILE A 335 -8.11 -7.80 2.93
N THR A 336 -7.50 -8.88 2.44
CA THR A 336 -6.08 -8.92 2.06
C THR A 336 -5.95 -8.92 0.54
N PHE A 337 -5.08 -8.07 0.02
CA PHE A 337 -4.73 -7.97 -1.39
C PHE A 337 -3.25 -8.35 -1.54
N THR A 338 -2.95 -9.32 -2.40
CA THR A 338 -1.59 -9.81 -2.60
C THR A 338 -1.24 -9.83 -4.08
N GLN A 339 -0.11 -9.24 -4.45
CA GLN A 339 0.42 -9.30 -5.81
C GLN A 339 1.89 -9.74 -5.76
N ARG A 340 2.22 -10.80 -6.50
CA ARG A 340 3.58 -11.38 -6.50
C ARG A 340 4.58 -10.43 -7.18
N SER A 341 4.21 -9.94 -8.36
CA SER A 341 4.98 -8.98 -9.15
C SER A 341 4.03 -8.19 -10.05
N ARG A 342 4.54 -7.18 -10.77
CA ARG A 342 3.77 -6.46 -11.79
C ARG A 342 3.32 -7.35 -12.96
N PHE A 343 3.91 -8.54 -13.10
CA PHE A 343 3.63 -9.50 -14.16
C PHE A 343 2.64 -10.58 -13.74
N ASP A 344 2.07 -10.48 -12.54
CA ASP A 344 1.09 -11.41 -11.97
C ASP A 344 -0.21 -10.68 -11.59
N PRO A 345 -1.36 -11.37 -11.64
CA PRO A 345 -2.62 -10.82 -11.18
C PRO A 345 -2.64 -10.61 -9.67
N THR A 346 -3.61 -9.81 -9.21
CA THR A 346 -3.81 -9.52 -7.79
C THR A 346 -4.77 -10.52 -7.19
N PHE A 347 -4.39 -11.14 -6.07
CA PHE A 347 -5.25 -12.01 -5.28
C PHE A 347 -5.93 -11.24 -4.16
N LEU A 348 -7.19 -11.56 -3.89
CA LEU A 348 -7.98 -10.96 -2.82
C LEU A 348 -8.49 -12.07 -1.90
N ASN A 349 -8.37 -11.88 -0.59
CA ASN A 349 -8.93 -12.79 0.40
C ASN A 349 -9.82 -12.03 1.37
N PHE A 350 -11.08 -12.43 1.46
CA PHE A 350 -12.11 -11.81 2.31
C PHE A 350 -12.40 -12.70 3.51
N THR A 351 -12.15 -12.17 4.72
CA THR A 351 -12.36 -12.88 5.99
C THR A 351 -13.24 -12.06 6.94
N LEU A 352 -14.49 -11.79 6.52
CA LEU A 352 -15.48 -11.09 7.33
C LEU A 352 -16.31 -12.08 8.17
N GLU A 353 -16.41 -11.82 9.47
CA GLU A 353 -17.15 -12.65 10.42
C GLU A 353 -17.75 -11.81 11.57
N SER A 354 -18.63 -12.41 12.35
CA SER A 354 -19.18 -11.76 13.55
C SER A 354 -18.12 -11.67 14.63
N ALA A 355 -18.08 -10.55 15.34
CA ALA A 355 -17.14 -10.37 16.44
C ALA A 355 -17.34 -11.36 17.60
N GLY A 356 -18.59 -11.74 17.88
CA GLY A 356 -18.98 -12.61 18.99
C GLY A 356 -19.21 -14.09 18.61
N LYS A 357 -19.02 -14.99 19.59
CA LYS A 357 -19.14 -16.47 19.42
C LYS A 357 -20.56 -16.95 19.06
N GLN A 358 -21.58 -16.13 19.28
CA GLN A 358 -23.00 -16.42 19.00
C GLN A 358 -23.58 -15.48 17.92
N GLY A 359 -22.73 -14.95 17.03
CA GLY A 359 -23.10 -13.91 16.06
C GLY A 359 -23.80 -14.39 14.78
N ARG A 360 -24.39 -15.60 14.74
CA ARG A 360 -25.02 -16.15 13.52
C ARG A 360 -26.10 -15.23 12.94
N LEU A 361 -26.89 -14.58 13.80
CA LEU A 361 -27.90 -13.60 13.38
C LEU A 361 -27.28 -12.34 12.76
N VAL A 362 -26.18 -11.86 13.34
CA VAL A 362 -25.47 -10.68 12.85
C VAL A 362 -24.87 -10.97 11.47
N ASN A 363 -24.22 -12.12 11.31
CA ASN A 363 -23.66 -12.55 10.02
C ASN A 363 -24.75 -12.73 8.96
N ARG A 364 -25.86 -13.38 9.32
CA ARG A 364 -26.97 -13.57 8.39
C ARG A 364 -27.54 -12.22 7.96
N LYS A 365 -27.77 -11.30 8.90
CA LYS A 365 -28.28 -9.96 8.58
C LYS A 365 -27.31 -9.19 7.69
N PHE A 366 -26.01 -9.26 7.99
CA PHE A 366 -24.98 -8.66 7.14
C PHE A 366 -25.03 -9.23 5.71
N ALA A 367 -25.09 -10.55 5.56
CA ALA A 367 -25.21 -11.19 4.26
C ALA A 367 -26.51 -10.85 3.51
N GLU A 368 -27.62 -10.64 4.22
CA GLU A 368 -28.89 -10.19 3.62
C GLU A 368 -28.81 -8.73 3.14
N ASP A 369 -28.18 -7.85 3.93
CA ASP A 369 -28.15 -6.41 3.71
C ASP A 369 -26.98 -5.93 2.85
N VAL A 370 -25.87 -6.67 2.75
CA VAL A 370 -24.72 -6.28 1.94
C VAL A 370 -25.09 -6.17 0.46
N SER A 371 -24.67 -5.07 -0.15
CA SER A 371 -25.01 -4.73 -1.54
C SER A 371 -23.80 -4.67 -2.44
N ALA A 372 -22.71 -4.04 -1.98
CA ALA A 372 -21.48 -3.93 -2.77
C ALA A 372 -20.22 -3.72 -1.94
N PHE A 373 -19.10 -4.18 -2.49
CA PHE A 373 -17.73 -3.97 -2.07
C PHE A 373 -17.07 -3.08 -3.12
N ARG A 374 -16.65 -1.87 -2.73
CA ARG A 374 -16.10 -0.86 -3.64
C ARG A 374 -14.84 -0.22 -3.09
N ILE A 375 -13.87 0.05 -3.95
CA ILE A 375 -12.71 0.89 -3.65
C ILE A 375 -12.98 2.28 -4.22
N HIS A 376 -12.93 3.27 -3.35
CA HIS A 376 -13.10 4.67 -3.69
C HIS A 376 -11.77 5.35 -3.95
N SER A 377 -11.81 6.48 -4.65
CA SER A 377 -10.64 7.22 -5.10
C SER A 377 -9.76 7.77 -3.96
N LEU A 378 -10.33 8.05 -2.78
CA LEU A 378 -9.62 8.67 -1.66
C LEU A 378 -9.76 7.83 -0.37
N PRO A 379 -8.78 7.88 0.54
CA PRO A 379 -8.97 7.35 1.87
C PRO A 379 -10.05 8.15 2.62
N PRO A 380 -10.78 7.55 3.57
CA PRO A 380 -11.73 8.29 4.42
C PRO A 380 -11.00 9.31 5.31
N VAL A 381 -11.60 10.48 5.51
CA VAL A 381 -11.01 11.60 6.27
C VAL A 381 -10.96 11.27 7.77
N PRO A 382 -9.79 11.14 8.40
CA PRO A 382 -9.67 10.64 9.77
C PRO A 382 -10.41 11.47 10.82
N HIS A 383 -10.48 12.79 10.62
CA HIS A 383 -11.12 13.72 11.55
C HIS A 383 -12.65 13.63 11.57
N ARG A 384 -13.27 12.97 10.57
CA ARG A 384 -14.72 12.73 10.52
C ARG A 384 -15.14 11.42 11.19
N LYS A 385 -14.19 10.66 11.71
CA LYS A 385 -14.48 9.38 12.33
C LYS A 385 -15.50 9.53 13.46
N GLY A 386 -16.54 8.69 13.44
CA GLY A 386 -17.70 8.77 14.34
C GLY A 386 -18.88 9.59 13.81
N LEU A 387 -18.70 10.32 12.69
CA LEU A 387 -19.80 10.98 11.97
C LEU A 387 -20.37 10.05 10.88
N THR A 388 -21.64 10.22 10.55
CA THR A 388 -22.29 9.49 9.44
C THR A 388 -21.62 9.76 8.09
N SER A 389 -21.09 10.97 7.91
CA SER A 389 -20.35 11.40 6.70
C SER A 389 -18.91 10.88 6.59
N TYR A 390 -18.45 10.02 7.52
CA TYR A 390 -17.08 9.50 7.50
C TYR A 390 -16.78 8.74 6.21
N CYS A 391 -17.62 7.78 5.83
CA CYS A 391 -17.39 7.00 4.61
C CYS A 391 -17.71 7.77 3.33
N GLU A 392 -18.60 8.76 3.39
CA GLU A 392 -18.89 9.67 2.27
C GLU A 392 -17.66 10.50 1.87
N SER A 393 -16.74 10.74 2.81
CA SER A 393 -15.51 11.50 2.54
C SER A 393 -14.47 10.77 1.69
N SER A 394 -14.68 9.49 1.36
CA SER A 394 -13.77 8.68 0.52
C SER A 394 -13.81 9.02 -0.98
N GLY A 395 -14.65 9.97 -1.38
CA GLY A 395 -14.82 10.35 -2.79
C GLY A 395 -15.67 9.34 -3.57
N ASN A 396 -15.54 9.34 -4.89
CA ASN A 396 -16.29 8.44 -5.77
C ASN A 396 -15.57 7.10 -5.97
N LEU A 397 -16.31 6.11 -6.51
CA LEU A 397 -15.78 4.85 -7.01
C LEU A 397 -14.52 5.09 -7.87
N TYR A 398 -13.46 4.33 -7.60
CA TYR A 398 -12.20 4.49 -8.32
C TYR A 398 -12.33 3.96 -9.76
N ASN A 399 -12.43 4.90 -10.71
CA ASN A 399 -12.68 4.64 -12.12
C ASN A 399 -11.71 5.43 -13.03
N PRO A 400 -10.40 5.11 -13.06
CA PRO A 400 -9.43 5.85 -13.86
C PRO A 400 -9.61 5.67 -15.38
N ARG A 401 -10.38 4.67 -15.83
CA ARG A 401 -10.75 4.48 -17.24
C ARG A 401 -11.98 5.26 -17.68
N ASP A 402 -12.60 5.98 -16.74
CA ASP A 402 -13.82 6.76 -16.96
C ASP A 402 -14.94 5.97 -17.65
N LEU A 403 -15.12 4.70 -17.25
CA LEU A 403 -16.18 3.85 -17.78
C LEU A 403 -17.55 4.42 -17.43
N GLU A 404 -18.40 4.59 -18.44
CA GLU A 404 -19.75 5.10 -18.26
C GLU A 404 -20.68 4.07 -17.62
N ARG A 405 -21.65 4.52 -16.81
CA ARG A 405 -22.54 3.61 -16.08
C ARG A 405 -23.38 2.69 -16.96
N HIS A 406 -23.74 3.14 -18.16
CA HIS A 406 -24.63 2.43 -19.06
C HIS A 406 -23.96 1.23 -19.77
N VAL A 407 -22.63 1.19 -19.80
CA VAL A 407 -21.86 0.07 -20.38
C VAL A 407 -21.45 -0.98 -19.34
N ILE A 408 -21.64 -0.69 -18.04
CA ILE A 408 -21.25 -1.59 -16.97
C ILE A 408 -22.34 -2.67 -16.82
N PRO A 409 -22.00 -3.96 -16.99
CA PRO A 409 -22.96 -5.04 -16.83
C PRO A 409 -23.37 -5.22 -15.34
N PRO A 410 -24.48 -5.92 -15.06
CA PRO A 410 -24.86 -6.24 -13.68
C PRO A 410 -23.77 -7.06 -12.96
N PRO A 411 -23.60 -6.92 -11.62
CA PRO A 411 -22.52 -7.56 -10.89
C PRO A 411 -22.41 -9.07 -11.11
N GLY A 412 -21.19 -9.55 -11.40
CA GLY A 412 -20.90 -10.95 -11.68
C GLY A 412 -21.19 -11.41 -13.12
N PHE A 413 -21.88 -10.61 -13.95
CA PHE A 413 -22.27 -11.01 -15.31
C PHE A 413 -21.28 -10.63 -16.41
N GLY A 414 -20.46 -9.60 -16.18
CA GLY A 414 -19.37 -9.20 -17.08
C GLY A 414 -18.01 -9.84 -16.78
N THR A 415 -17.02 -9.53 -17.63
CA THR A 415 -15.59 -9.75 -17.39
C THR A 415 -14.94 -8.57 -16.66
N GLN A 416 -13.76 -8.78 -16.08
CA GLN A 416 -13.15 -7.81 -15.16
C GLN A 416 -12.77 -6.48 -15.82
N ASP A 417 -12.51 -6.48 -17.12
CA ASP A 417 -12.23 -5.29 -17.94
C ASP A 417 -13.45 -4.38 -18.17
N GLN A 418 -14.67 -4.88 -17.99
CA GLN A 418 -15.90 -4.12 -18.20
C GLN A 418 -16.32 -3.27 -16.99
N TYR A 419 -15.68 -3.48 -15.84
CA TYR A 419 -15.99 -2.78 -14.61
C TYR A 419 -14.91 -1.75 -14.25
N PRO A 420 -15.27 -0.68 -13.52
CA PRO A 420 -14.29 0.20 -12.90
C PRO A 420 -13.32 -0.58 -12.02
N ILE A 421 -12.07 -0.12 -11.94
CA ILE A 421 -11.03 -0.78 -11.11
C ILE A 421 -11.50 -0.97 -9.67
N GLY A 422 -12.23 0.00 -9.12
CA GLY A 422 -12.74 -0.07 -7.76
C GLY A 422 -13.97 -0.94 -7.55
N ASP A 423 -14.65 -1.44 -8.58
CA ASP A 423 -15.90 -2.20 -8.41
C ASP A 423 -15.64 -3.69 -8.18
N LEU A 424 -15.37 -4.07 -6.92
CA LEU A 424 -15.03 -5.45 -6.58
C LEU A 424 -16.25 -6.37 -6.64
N SER A 425 -17.41 -5.92 -6.19
CA SER A 425 -18.64 -6.73 -6.33
C SER A 425 -18.98 -6.98 -7.79
N GLY A 426 -18.87 -5.96 -8.65
CA GLY A 426 -19.04 -6.12 -10.09
C GLY A 426 -18.16 -7.23 -10.66
N LYS A 427 -16.87 -7.21 -10.31
CA LYS A 427 -15.84 -8.09 -10.84
C LYS A 427 -15.81 -9.51 -10.27
N LEU A 428 -16.16 -9.68 -8.99
CA LEU A 428 -15.85 -10.90 -8.24
C LEU A 428 -17.08 -11.72 -7.84
N GLN A 429 -18.27 -11.12 -7.85
CA GLN A 429 -19.48 -11.83 -7.44
C GLN A 429 -19.68 -13.10 -8.29
N SER A 430 -19.90 -14.23 -7.62
CA SER A 430 -20.08 -15.56 -8.23
C SER A 430 -18.87 -16.14 -8.98
N ARG A 431 -17.66 -15.56 -8.83
CA ARG A 431 -16.42 -15.98 -9.52
C ARG A 431 -15.43 -16.79 -8.65
N ASN A 432 -15.88 -17.41 -7.56
CA ASN A 432 -15.03 -18.20 -6.65
C ASN A 432 -15.46 -19.66 -6.47
N LYS A 433 -16.17 -20.24 -7.44
CA LYS A 433 -16.75 -21.60 -7.32
C LYS A 433 -15.72 -22.69 -6.98
N ASP A 434 -14.44 -22.48 -7.34
CA ASP A 434 -13.36 -23.45 -7.15
C ASP A 434 -12.48 -23.22 -5.93
N TYR A 435 -12.64 -22.08 -5.27
CA TYR A 435 -11.88 -21.75 -4.07
C TYR A 435 -12.75 -21.92 -2.83
N TYR A 436 -12.10 -22.27 -1.71
CA TYR A 436 -12.78 -22.39 -0.43
C TYR A 436 -13.43 -21.04 -0.06
N HIS A 437 -14.71 -21.09 0.25
CA HIS A 437 -15.50 -19.94 0.64
C HIS A 437 -16.44 -20.32 1.77
N ASN A 438 -16.82 -19.33 2.57
CA ASN A 438 -17.72 -19.54 3.70
C ASN A 438 -18.89 -18.57 3.57
N TYR A 439 -19.77 -18.82 2.59
CA TYR A 439 -20.96 -18.01 2.38
C TYR A 439 -22.00 -18.33 3.44
N LEU A 440 -22.60 -17.29 4.00
CA LEU A 440 -23.78 -17.48 4.86
C LEU A 440 -25.05 -17.71 4.05
N LEU A 441 -25.17 -17.02 2.90
CA LEU A 441 -26.32 -17.06 2.01
C LEU A 441 -25.86 -17.22 0.55
N PRO A 442 -25.54 -18.45 0.11
CA PRO A 442 -25.08 -18.72 -1.25
C PRO A 442 -26.13 -18.30 -2.28
N GLY A 443 -25.73 -17.56 -3.31
CA GLY A 443 -26.57 -17.21 -4.46
C GLY A 443 -27.63 -16.12 -4.22
N ALA A 444 -27.87 -15.71 -2.97
CA ALA A 444 -28.85 -14.68 -2.62
C ALA A 444 -28.20 -13.39 -2.07
N SER A 445 -26.91 -13.41 -1.78
CA SER A 445 -26.16 -12.27 -1.22
C SER A 445 -25.11 -11.73 -2.19
N SER A 446 -24.79 -10.44 -2.05
CA SER A 446 -23.62 -9.80 -2.68
C SER A 446 -22.37 -9.90 -1.80
N GLU A 447 -22.37 -10.80 -0.82
CA GLU A 447 -21.25 -11.06 0.07
C GLU A 447 -20.05 -11.56 -0.73
N LEU A 448 -18.85 -11.04 -0.42
CA LEU A 448 -17.59 -11.61 -0.91
C LEU A 448 -16.91 -12.32 0.26
N SER A 449 -16.66 -13.62 0.11
CA SER A 449 -16.04 -14.49 1.10
C SER A 449 -15.04 -15.43 0.44
N GLY A 450 -13.85 -15.60 1.02
CA GLY A 450 -12.79 -16.47 0.52
C GLY A 450 -11.83 -15.81 -0.48
N LEU A 451 -11.14 -16.65 -1.26
CA LEU A 451 -10.08 -16.25 -2.19
C LEU A 451 -10.62 -15.96 -3.60
N TYR A 452 -10.12 -14.89 -4.20
CA TYR A 452 -10.39 -14.45 -5.56
C TYR A 452 -9.10 -13.97 -6.24
N TRP A 453 -9.13 -13.82 -7.56
CA TRP A 453 -8.09 -13.16 -8.33
C TRP A 453 -8.69 -12.09 -9.25
N ASP A 454 -7.92 -11.04 -9.52
CA ASP A 454 -8.31 -9.89 -10.35
C ASP A 454 -7.14 -9.43 -11.23
N THR A 455 -7.39 -9.37 -12.54
CA THR A 455 -6.42 -8.99 -13.58
C THR A 455 -6.44 -7.48 -13.90
N PHE A 456 -7.34 -6.70 -13.30
CA PHE A 456 -7.50 -5.26 -13.47
C PHE A 456 -7.45 -4.50 -12.14
N LEU A 457 -6.71 -5.02 -11.16
CA LEU A 457 -6.58 -4.43 -9.83
C LEU A 457 -5.10 -4.26 -9.41
N PRO A 458 -4.36 -3.31 -10.01
CA PRO A 458 -2.94 -3.14 -9.72
C PRO A 458 -2.68 -2.69 -8.27
N LEU A 459 -1.66 -3.26 -7.61
CA LEU A 459 -1.20 -2.85 -6.27
C LEU A 459 -0.01 -1.88 -6.32
N GLN A 460 0.53 -1.62 -7.51
CA GLN A 460 1.63 -0.71 -7.78
C GLN A 460 1.41 0.00 -9.13
N GLY A 461 2.21 1.02 -9.42
CA GLY A 461 2.07 1.87 -10.59
C GLY A 461 1.06 3.01 -10.41
N LEU A 462 0.93 3.82 -11.47
CA LEU A 462 0.10 5.03 -11.53
C LEU A 462 -1.35 4.80 -11.05
N HIS A 463 -1.91 3.63 -11.36
CA HIS A 463 -3.30 3.30 -11.07
C HIS A 463 -3.49 2.43 -9.83
N SER A 464 -2.48 2.29 -8.98
CA SER A 464 -2.52 1.47 -7.76
C SER A 464 -3.73 1.80 -6.86
N ILE A 465 -4.27 0.76 -6.22
CA ILE A 465 -5.30 0.87 -5.16
C ILE A 465 -4.71 1.11 -3.76
N ALA A 466 -3.38 1.12 -3.62
CA ALA A 466 -2.70 1.40 -2.36
C ALA A 466 -3.19 2.72 -1.75
N HIS A 467 -3.38 2.78 -0.43
CA HIS A 467 -3.84 3.96 0.32
C HIS A 467 -5.25 4.49 -0.01
N ARG A 468 -5.98 3.85 -0.91
CA ARG A 468 -7.37 4.22 -1.23
C ARG A 468 -8.36 3.71 -0.17
N GLY A 469 -9.60 4.21 -0.22
CA GLY A 469 -10.66 3.82 0.70
C GLY A 469 -11.39 2.56 0.23
N MET A 470 -11.38 1.50 1.02
CA MET A 470 -12.30 0.37 0.87
C MET A 470 -13.63 0.71 1.54
N VAL A 471 -14.75 0.54 0.84
CA VAL A 471 -16.10 0.87 1.29
C VAL A 471 -17.04 -0.31 1.05
N ILE A 472 -17.78 -0.69 2.09
CA ILE A 472 -18.86 -1.67 2.00
C ILE A 472 -20.19 -0.92 2.06
N PHE A 473 -21.07 -1.25 1.13
CA PHE A 473 -22.41 -0.70 1.02
C PHE A 473 -23.46 -1.70 1.49
N THR A 474 -24.53 -1.22 2.10
CA THR A 474 -25.70 -2.02 2.44
C THR A 474 -26.98 -1.43 1.87
N TYR A 475 -27.96 -2.29 1.62
CA TYR A 475 -29.31 -1.89 1.30
C TYR A 475 -30.05 -1.43 2.55
N ASN A 476 -30.66 -0.26 2.46
CA ASN A 476 -31.67 0.18 3.40
C ASN A 476 -33.06 -0.24 2.88
N ARG A 477 -33.63 -1.26 3.53
CA ARG A 477 -34.94 -1.83 3.19
C ARG A 477 -36.07 -1.38 4.14
N THR A 478 -35.88 -0.29 4.88
CA THR A 478 -36.92 0.24 5.78
C THR A 478 -38.22 0.55 5.06
N ASN A 479 -38.16 0.96 3.78
CA ASN A 479 -39.31 1.07 2.90
C ASN A 479 -39.15 0.09 1.72
N ALA A 480 -39.98 -0.96 1.68
CA ALA A 480 -39.95 -1.96 0.62
C ALA A 480 -40.23 -1.38 -0.78
N ALA A 481 -40.91 -0.24 -0.88
CA ALA A 481 -41.18 0.44 -2.15
C ALA A 481 -40.00 1.29 -2.64
N ASN A 482 -39.02 1.61 -1.79
CA ASN A 482 -37.86 2.44 -2.14
C ASN A 482 -36.60 1.95 -1.41
N ILE A 483 -35.99 0.89 -1.96
CA ILE A 483 -34.72 0.35 -1.44
C ILE A 483 -33.59 1.27 -1.89
N THR A 484 -32.84 1.79 -0.92
CA THR A 484 -31.68 2.67 -1.18
C THR A 484 -30.38 2.00 -0.78
N GLU A 485 -29.28 2.38 -1.43
CA GLU A 485 -27.93 1.89 -1.10
C GLU A 485 -27.17 2.98 -0.33
N ALA A 486 -26.48 2.63 0.75
CA ALA A 486 -25.67 3.58 1.53
C ALA A 486 -24.34 2.97 2.00
N PRO A 487 -23.27 3.77 2.14
CA PRO A 487 -22.03 3.32 2.78
C PRO A 487 -22.31 2.86 4.22
N TRP A 488 -21.91 1.63 4.55
CA TRP A 488 -22.06 1.06 5.88
C TRP A 488 -20.76 1.15 6.69
N SER A 489 -19.63 0.75 6.09
CA SER A 489 -18.33 0.77 6.74
C SER A 489 -17.22 1.01 5.73
N CYS A 490 -16.14 1.63 6.17
CA CYS A 490 -15.00 1.95 5.32
C CYS A 490 -13.68 1.99 6.08
N ALA A 491 -12.59 1.70 5.36
CA ALA A 491 -11.25 1.71 5.90
C ALA A 491 -10.20 1.93 4.80
N THR A 492 -9.05 2.49 5.18
CA THR A 492 -7.92 2.71 4.26
C THR A 492 -7.21 1.39 3.95
N ILE A 493 -6.81 1.20 2.68
CA ILE A 493 -5.97 0.08 2.24
C ILE A 493 -4.51 0.38 2.62
N THR A 494 -3.94 -0.41 3.52
CA THR A 494 -2.63 -0.14 4.14
C THR A 494 -1.62 -1.26 3.84
N HIS A 495 -0.33 -0.92 3.73
CA HIS A 495 0.71 -1.86 3.34
C HIS A 495 1.21 -2.67 4.55
N TYR A 496 1.35 -3.99 4.39
CA TYR A 496 1.87 -4.93 5.38
C TYR A 496 3.12 -5.63 4.87
N GLN A 497 3.95 -6.10 5.80
CA GLN A 497 5.08 -6.97 5.46
C GLN A 497 4.60 -8.31 4.89
N ARG A 498 5.51 -9.07 4.25
CA ARG A 498 5.22 -10.37 3.63
C ARG A 498 4.50 -11.36 4.56
N ASN A 499 4.81 -11.35 5.87
CA ASN A 499 4.15 -12.22 6.86
C ASN A 499 2.70 -11.82 7.18
N GLY A 500 2.26 -10.63 6.75
CA GLY A 500 0.93 -10.10 7.01
C GLY A 500 0.65 -9.73 8.48
N LEU A 501 1.66 -9.77 9.36
CA LEU A 501 1.50 -9.54 10.81
C LEU A 501 1.75 -8.09 11.18
N TYR A 502 2.79 -7.48 10.62
CA TYR A 502 3.18 -6.11 10.93
C TYR A 502 2.93 -5.19 9.74
N GLN A 503 2.45 -3.98 10.04
CA GLN A 503 2.38 -2.92 9.03
C GLN A 503 3.78 -2.67 8.46
N LYS A 504 3.86 -2.44 7.14
CA LYS A 504 5.09 -1.97 6.51
C LYS A 504 5.42 -0.60 7.12
N PRO A 505 6.66 -0.37 7.59
CA PRO A 505 7.09 0.96 8.01
C PRO A 505 6.99 1.93 6.83
N MET A 506 6.29 3.04 7.04
CA MET A 506 6.07 4.10 6.06
C MET A 506 6.77 5.37 6.54
N PHE A 507 7.45 6.04 5.63
CA PHE A 507 7.87 7.42 5.83
C PHE A 507 6.81 8.36 5.26
N THR A 508 6.42 9.37 6.04
CA THR A 508 5.48 10.41 5.59
C THR A 508 6.17 11.76 5.60
N ALA A 509 6.09 12.49 4.49
CA ALA A 509 6.45 13.90 4.42
C ALA A 509 5.18 14.74 4.30
N GLN A 510 5.25 16.01 4.73
CA GLN A 510 4.15 16.95 4.63
C GLN A 510 4.60 18.30 4.06
N VAL A 511 3.64 18.97 3.43
CA VAL A 511 3.73 20.36 3.02
C VAL A 511 2.52 21.10 3.58
N LEU A 512 2.76 22.26 4.19
CA LEU A 512 1.71 23.12 4.71
C LEU A 512 1.78 24.49 4.03
N PHE A 513 0.84 24.74 3.11
CA PHE A 513 0.65 26.06 2.56
C PHE A 513 -0.11 26.94 3.56
N ARG A 514 0.40 28.15 3.78
CA ARG A 514 -0.20 29.15 4.68
C ARG A 514 -0.74 30.37 3.94
N TYR A 515 -0.09 30.74 2.83
CA TYR A 515 -0.43 31.91 2.02
C TYR A 515 0.19 31.78 0.61
N PRO A 516 -0.42 32.31 -0.46
CA PRO A 516 -1.80 32.83 -0.54
C PRO A 516 -2.87 31.72 -0.56
N ILE A 517 -2.44 30.46 -0.57
CA ILE A 517 -3.34 29.31 -0.42
C ILE A 517 -3.09 28.67 0.94
N VAL A 518 -4.16 28.13 1.52
CA VAL A 518 -4.14 27.33 2.74
C VAL A 518 -4.38 25.89 2.33
N GLY A 519 -3.44 25.02 2.68
CA GLY A 519 -3.52 23.64 2.24
C GLY A 519 -2.53 22.71 2.90
N ARG A 520 -2.86 21.43 2.90
CA ARG A 520 -2.01 20.37 3.45
C ARG A 520 -1.84 19.26 2.42
N VAL A 521 -0.60 18.88 2.18
CA VAL A 521 -0.22 17.79 1.27
C VAL A 521 0.62 16.79 2.03
N LEU A 522 0.35 15.50 1.84
CA LEU A 522 1.11 14.40 2.42
C LEU A 522 1.74 13.57 1.31
N PHE A 523 2.98 13.17 1.50
CA PHE A 523 3.68 12.21 0.65
C PHE A 523 3.97 10.97 1.48
N ARG A 524 3.69 9.78 0.97
CA ARG A 524 3.84 8.52 1.69
C ARG A 524 4.55 7.50 0.84
N GLN A 525 5.64 6.93 1.36
CA GLN A 525 6.44 5.89 0.71
C GLN A 525 6.92 4.89 1.78
N PRO A 526 7.07 3.59 1.48
CA PRO A 526 7.75 2.66 2.37
C PRO A 526 9.11 3.20 2.83
N ALA A 527 9.40 3.12 4.12
CA ALA A 527 10.60 3.70 4.71
C ALA A 527 11.85 3.00 4.17
N GLU A 528 12.90 3.77 3.85
CA GLU A 528 14.18 3.29 3.28
C GLU A 528 14.07 2.52 1.95
N GLU A 529 12.94 2.61 1.25
CA GLU A 529 12.74 1.97 -0.07
C GLU A 529 12.38 3.00 -1.15
N PRO A 530 13.33 3.85 -1.59
CA PRO A 530 13.07 4.97 -2.49
C PRO A 530 12.59 4.57 -3.90
N TRP A 531 12.69 3.29 -4.26
CA TRP A 531 12.22 2.72 -5.53
C TRP A 531 10.74 2.29 -5.50
N GLN A 532 10.10 2.28 -4.34
CA GLN A 532 8.67 2.00 -4.23
C GLN A 532 7.84 3.22 -4.62
N ASP A 533 6.56 3.02 -4.92
CA ASP A 533 5.67 4.11 -5.30
C ASP A 533 5.45 5.10 -4.14
N THR A 534 5.34 6.37 -4.49
CA THR A 534 4.98 7.43 -3.54
C THR A 534 3.55 7.86 -3.77
N THR A 535 2.74 7.75 -2.72
CA THR A 535 1.37 8.28 -2.70
C THR A 535 1.39 9.74 -2.27
N VAL A 536 0.73 10.61 -3.03
CA VAL A 536 0.58 12.04 -2.75
C VAL A 536 -0.88 12.35 -2.46
N ILE A 537 -1.19 12.83 -1.25
CA ILE A 537 -2.55 13.14 -0.79
C ILE A 537 -2.66 14.65 -0.56
N PHE A 538 -3.49 15.32 -1.32
CA PHE A 538 -3.91 16.70 -1.07
C PHE A 538 -5.17 16.66 -0.20
N GLU A 539 -5.08 17.17 1.05
CA GLU A 539 -6.23 17.20 1.97
C GLU A 539 -7.24 18.27 1.58
N TYR A 540 -6.73 19.46 1.28
CA TYR A 540 -7.48 20.63 0.85
C TYR A 540 -6.50 21.65 0.29
N LEU A 541 -6.92 22.40 -0.72
CA LEU A 541 -6.29 23.63 -1.19
C LEU A 541 -7.38 24.69 -1.30
N ILE A 542 -7.23 25.76 -0.52
CA ILE A 542 -8.22 26.83 -0.43
C ILE A 542 -7.49 28.17 -0.60
N HIS A 543 -8.06 29.10 -1.36
CA HIS A 543 -7.56 30.48 -1.37
C HIS A 543 -7.69 31.11 0.02
N ALA A 544 -6.63 31.71 0.56
CA ALA A 544 -6.59 32.23 1.93
C ALA A 544 -7.66 33.32 2.16
N ASP A 545 -8.02 34.06 1.12
CA ASP A 545 -9.06 35.10 1.17
C ASP A 545 -10.48 34.51 1.29
N GLY A 546 -10.63 33.20 1.02
CA GLY A 546 -11.66 32.25 1.49
C GLY A 546 -13.16 32.56 1.29
N SER A 547 -13.50 33.77 0.84
CA SER A 547 -14.84 34.33 0.83
C SER A 547 -15.13 35.17 -0.42
N THR A 548 -14.11 35.80 -1.00
CA THR A 548 -14.21 36.70 -2.15
C THR A 548 -13.73 36.10 -3.47
N GLN A 549 -13.02 34.97 -3.45
CA GLN A 549 -12.47 34.32 -4.65
C GLN A 549 -13.32 33.14 -5.11
N ASN A 550 -13.40 32.97 -6.43
CA ASN A 550 -14.02 31.81 -7.08
C ASN A 550 -13.09 30.58 -7.03
N ASN A 551 -13.65 29.41 -7.34
CA ASN A 551 -12.82 28.21 -7.55
C ASN A 551 -11.93 28.40 -8.79
N THR A 552 -10.70 27.91 -8.73
CA THR A 552 -9.74 27.97 -9.84
C THR A 552 -9.24 26.56 -10.19
N PHE A 553 -8.85 26.37 -11.45
CA PHE A 553 -8.61 25.06 -12.05
C PHE A 553 -7.29 25.06 -12.82
N ASP A 554 -6.84 23.87 -13.22
CA ASP A 554 -5.69 23.66 -14.10
C ASP A 554 -4.37 24.25 -13.57
N HIS A 555 -4.19 24.21 -12.25
CA HIS A 555 -2.95 24.64 -11.63
C HIS A 555 -1.87 23.59 -11.83
N ARG A 556 -0.81 23.94 -12.57
CA ARG A 556 0.42 23.16 -12.59
C ARG A 556 1.09 23.18 -11.21
N TRP A 557 1.88 22.17 -10.93
CA TRP A 557 2.60 22.04 -9.67
C TRP A 557 3.86 21.21 -9.86
N ALA A 558 4.91 21.60 -9.16
CA ALA A 558 6.21 20.96 -9.30
C ALA A 558 6.99 21.03 -7.99
N ILE A 559 7.95 20.11 -7.84
CA ILE A 559 8.93 20.17 -6.76
C ILE A 559 10.18 20.87 -7.28
N HIS A 560 10.66 21.84 -6.51
CA HIS A 560 11.80 22.68 -6.83
C HIS A 560 13.00 22.37 -5.95
N SER A 561 14.20 22.60 -6.47
CA SER A 561 15.44 22.11 -5.85
C SER A 561 15.75 22.68 -4.45
N ASN A 562 15.33 23.91 -4.17
CA ASN A 562 15.66 24.60 -2.92
C ASN A 562 14.43 24.75 -2.01
N ALA A 563 14.68 24.87 -0.70
CA ALA A 563 13.68 25.33 0.25
C ALA A 563 13.18 26.74 -0.12
N PRO A 564 11.92 27.09 0.17
CA PRO A 564 11.42 28.43 -0.10
C PRO A 564 12.03 29.43 0.90
N GLY A 565 12.43 30.59 0.39
CA GLY A 565 12.84 31.76 1.15
C GLY A 565 11.64 32.50 1.74
N LYS A 566 11.82 33.78 2.09
CA LYS A 566 10.73 34.66 2.58
C LYS A 566 9.98 35.38 1.45
N ASP A 567 10.35 35.11 0.22
CA ASP A 567 9.77 35.67 -1.01
C ASP A 567 8.39 35.11 -1.35
N PHE A 568 7.86 34.14 -0.58
CA PHE A 568 6.46 33.71 -0.75
C PHE A 568 5.43 34.81 -0.41
N TYR A 569 5.83 35.84 0.37
CA TYR A 569 5.02 37.04 0.60
C TYR A 569 5.22 38.13 -0.48
N ASP A 570 6.27 38.05 -1.29
CA ASP A 570 6.49 38.99 -2.38
C ASP A 570 5.43 38.73 -3.47
N TRP A 571 4.71 39.78 -3.87
CA TRP A 571 3.69 39.67 -4.91
C TRP A 571 4.29 39.61 -6.31
N GLN A 572 5.44 40.23 -6.58
CA GLN A 572 6.03 40.28 -7.92
C GLN A 572 7.02 39.14 -8.16
N ASN A 573 7.78 38.77 -7.13
CA ASN A 573 8.87 37.79 -7.22
C ASN A 573 8.61 36.55 -6.38
N ARG A 574 7.36 36.07 -6.42
CA ARG A 574 6.93 35.01 -5.52
C ARG A 574 7.68 33.70 -5.77
N CYS A 575 8.21 33.11 -4.70
CA CYS A 575 8.81 31.77 -4.71
C CYS A 575 9.97 31.60 -5.71
N LEU A 576 10.66 32.66 -6.14
CA LEU A 576 11.84 32.55 -7.01
C LEU A 576 13.02 31.85 -6.32
N SER A 577 13.14 32.00 -5.00
CA SER A 577 14.16 31.40 -4.13
C SER A 577 14.23 29.86 -4.24
N THR A 578 13.11 29.22 -4.60
CA THR A 578 13.03 27.77 -4.76
C THR A 578 13.90 27.24 -5.90
N GLY A 579 14.35 28.11 -6.81
CA GLY A 579 15.17 27.74 -7.95
C GLY A 579 14.37 27.05 -9.05
N GLY A 580 15.02 26.15 -9.80
CA GLY A 580 14.41 25.36 -10.87
C GLY A 580 13.73 24.09 -10.38
N ILE A 581 12.98 23.45 -11.28
CA ILE A 581 12.35 22.14 -11.05
C ILE A 581 13.44 21.11 -10.71
N PHE A 582 13.19 20.30 -9.69
CA PHE A 582 14.13 19.31 -9.19
C PHE A 582 14.45 18.25 -10.27
N ASN A 583 15.73 18.16 -10.66
CA ASN A 583 16.20 17.30 -11.74
C ASN A 583 17.53 16.60 -11.36
N PRO A 584 17.51 15.67 -10.37
CA PRO A 584 18.71 14.99 -9.91
C PRO A 584 19.39 14.15 -11.00
N HIS A 585 18.59 13.55 -11.89
CA HIS A 585 19.04 12.69 -12.99
C HIS A 585 19.49 13.46 -14.24
N LYS A 586 19.53 14.80 -14.18
CA LYS A 586 19.98 15.66 -15.29
C LYS A 586 19.28 15.33 -16.62
N VAL A 587 17.98 15.06 -16.56
CA VAL A 587 17.15 14.83 -17.75
C VAL A 587 17.21 16.05 -18.66
N GLN A 588 17.52 15.85 -19.94
CA GLN A 588 17.65 16.91 -20.95
C GLN A 588 16.91 16.51 -22.23
N TRP A 589 16.11 17.43 -22.77
CA TRP A 589 15.26 17.21 -23.95
C TRP A 589 15.82 17.86 -25.24
N GLY A 590 16.98 18.51 -25.17
CA GLY A 590 17.56 19.26 -26.30
C GLY A 590 16.62 20.36 -26.80
N ASN A 591 16.42 20.46 -28.11
CA ASN A 591 15.54 21.44 -28.75
C ASN A 591 14.05 21.02 -28.77
N ARG A 592 13.70 19.88 -28.18
CA ARG A 592 12.34 19.32 -28.23
C ARG A 592 11.50 19.75 -27.03
N SER A 593 10.18 19.67 -27.17
CA SER A 593 9.26 20.08 -26.13
C SER A 593 9.19 19.06 -24.99
N VAL A 594 8.72 19.50 -23.82
CA VAL A 594 8.46 18.62 -22.67
C VAL A 594 7.45 17.53 -23.03
N ASP A 595 6.45 17.89 -23.83
CA ASP A 595 5.35 17.01 -24.24
C ASP A 595 5.80 15.86 -25.14
N ASP A 596 6.95 16.00 -25.81
CA ASP A 596 7.52 14.97 -26.68
C ASP A 596 8.24 13.86 -25.90
N TYR A 597 8.76 14.16 -24.71
CA TYR A 597 9.64 13.24 -23.95
C TYR A 597 9.05 12.81 -22.61
N CYS A 598 8.33 13.69 -21.91
CA CYS A 598 7.79 13.38 -20.60
C CYS A 598 6.35 12.88 -20.71
N LYS A 599 6.14 11.59 -20.41
CA LYS A 599 4.81 10.95 -20.38
C LYS A 599 4.63 10.16 -19.08
N PRO A 600 3.38 10.04 -18.56
CA PRO A 600 3.09 9.25 -17.36
C PRO A 600 3.59 7.79 -17.41
N ARG A 601 3.59 7.19 -18.60
CA ARG A 601 4.02 5.79 -18.81
C ARG A 601 5.54 5.61 -18.73
N LEU A 602 6.33 6.65 -18.98
CA LEU A 602 7.79 6.64 -18.90
C LEU A 602 8.28 7.77 -17.96
N PRO A 603 8.02 7.63 -16.65
CA PRO A 603 8.21 8.70 -15.68
C PRO A 603 9.68 9.09 -15.49
N ALA A 604 10.63 8.21 -15.85
CA ALA A 604 12.06 8.52 -15.79
C ALA A 604 12.53 9.44 -16.93
N MET A 605 11.76 9.60 -18.01
CA MET A 605 12.01 10.62 -19.05
C MET A 605 11.57 12.03 -18.62
N CYS A 606 10.94 12.15 -17.46
CA CYS A 606 10.55 13.41 -16.84
C CYS A 606 11.56 13.83 -15.78
N ARG A 607 11.72 15.15 -15.58
CA ARG A 607 12.42 15.65 -14.38
C ARG A 607 11.65 15.19 -13.14
N VAL A 608 12.34 14.68 -12.12
CA VAL A 608 11.72 14.14 -10.89
C VAL A 608 10.69 15.11 -10.30
N GLY A 609 10.96 16.42 -10.29
CA GLY A 609 10.04 17.41 -9.76
C GLY A 609 8.86 17.81 -10.66
N ALA A 610 8.82 17.44 -11.94
CA ALA A 610 7.73 17.77 -12.87
C ALA A 610 6.58 16.76 -12.70
N LEU A 611 5.68 17.05 -11.76
CA LEU A 611 4.60 16.15 -11.34
C LEU A 611 3.30 16.39 -12.12
N ASP A 612 3.00 17.64 -12.46
CA ASP A 612 1.84 18.02 -13.26
C ASP A 612 1.72 17.21 -14.56
N THR A 613 2.82 17.03 -15.28
CA THR A 613 2.85 16.24 -16.54
C THR A 613 2.75 14.73 -16.33
N ARG A 614 3.07 14.23 -15.12
CA ARG A 614 3.04 12.78 -14.81
C ARG A 614 1.73 12.33 -14.19
N VAL A 615 1.16 13.14 -13.30
CA VAL A 615 -0.01 12.75 -12.50
C VAL A 615 -1.22 13.69 -12.64
N GLY A 616 -1.07 14.84 -13.31
CA GLY A 616 -2.17 15.77 -13.62
C GLY A 616 -2.12 17.08 -12.82
N THR A 617 -3.05 17.99 -13.13
CA THR A 617 -3.14 19.35 -12.55
C THR A 617 -3.99 19.39 -11.26
N LEU A 618 -3.93 20.53 -10.56
CA LEU A 618 -4.66 20.75 -9.30
C LEU A 618 -5.83 21.72 -9.48
N LYS A 619 -6.79 21.60 -8.58
CA LYS A 619 -7.93 22.51 -8.42
C LYS A 619 -7.84 23.16 -7.04
N ILE A 620 -8.13 24.46 -6.96
CA ILE A 620 -8.07 25.23 -5.72
C ILE A 620 -9.46 25.78 -5.44
N ALA A 621 -9.98 25.49 -4.25
CA ALA A 621 -11.30 25.93 -3.85
C ALA A 621 -11.28 27.41 -3.43
N GLY A 622 -12.29 28.17 -3.87
CA GLY A 622 -12.49 29.53 -3.41
C GLY A 622 -13.00 29.62 -1.97
N ARG A 623 -13.68 28.56 -1.49
CA ARG A 623 -14.31 28.47 -0.17
C ARG A 623 -14.10 27.11 0.47
N LYS A 624 -14.08 27.07 1.81
CA LYS A 624 -13.88 25.84 2.61
C LYS A 624 -14.91 24.74 2.32
N GLN A 625 -16.17 25.10 2.06
CA GLN A 625 -17.24 24.14 1.78
C GLN A 625 -16.98 23.32 0.51
N ASN A 626 -16.33 23.92 -0.50
CA ASN A 626 -16.01 23.26 -1.77
C ASN A 626 -14.68 22.49 -1.71
N ALA A 627 -13.86 22.72 -0.69
CA ALA A 627 -12.49 22.22 -0.64
C ALA A 627 -12.42 20.69 -0.72
N GLU A 628 -13.31 20.02 0.00
CA GLU A 628 -13.34 18.56 0.03
C GLU A 628 -13.71 17.94 -1.30
N SER A 629 -14.76 18.44 -1.98
CA SER A 629 -15.21 17.86 -3.25
C SER A 629 -14.33 18.27 -4.44
N LEU A 630 -13.68 19.43 -4.37
CA LEU A 630 -12.95 20.02 -5.49
C LEU A 630 -11.44 19.82 -5.43
N SER A 631 -10.84 20.08 -4.25
CA SER A 631 -9.38 20.20 -4.09
C SER A 631 -8.72 18.99 -3.45
N ARG A 632 -9.51 18.11 -2.80
CA ARG A 632 -8.99 16.89 -2.20
C ARG A 632 -8.74 15.86 -3.30
N LEU A 633 -7.48 15.46 -3.47
CA LEU A 633 -7.03 14.60 -4.57
C LEU A 633 -5.94 13.64 -4.06
N MET A 634 -5.81 12.50 -4.72
CA MET A 634 -4.75 11.53 -4.43
C MET A 634 -4.13 11.02 -5.72
N PHE A 635 -2.80 11.04 -5.76
CA PHE A 635 -2.00 10.57 -6.87
C PHE A 635 -1.00 9.50 -6.41
N THR A 636 -0.56 8.67 -7.34
CA THR A 636 0.54 7.72 -7.13
C THR A 636 1.61 8.01 -8.18
N ASP A 637 2.83 8.30 -7.74
CA ASP A 637 3.99 8.53 -8.61
C ASP A 637 5.04 7.46 -8.36
N THR A 638 5.58 6.89 -9.45
CA THR A 638 6.54 5.78 -9.38
C THR A 638 8.01 6.24 -9.44
N ASN A 639 8.25 7.56 -9.54
CA ASN A 639 9.58 8.17 -9.69
C ASN A 639 9.75 9.38 -8.75
N LEU A 640 9.26 9.27 -7.51
CA LEU A 640 9.30 10.34 -6.53
C LEU A 640 9.84 9.84 -5.17
N PRO A 641 11.15 9.84 -4.93
CA PRO A 641 11.74 9.29 -3.72
C PRO A 641 11.57 10.22 -2.49
N LEU A 642 11.21 9.64 -1.34
CA LEU A 642 11.19 10.31 -0.03
C LEU A 642 12.42 9.99 0.82
N SER A 643 13.13 8.92 0.51
CA SER A 643 14.38 8.50 1.16
C SER A 643 15.53 8.44 0.14
N GLY A 644 16.73 8.10 0.61
CA GLY A 644 17.92 8.01 -0.24
C GLY A 644 18.45 9.37 -0.73
N ARG A 645 19.47 9.31 -1.60
CA ARG A 645 20.25 10.48 -2.04
C ARG A 645 19.44 11.53 -2.81
N HIS A 646 18.41 11.10 -3.53
CA HIS A 646 17.59 11.98 -4.35
C HIS A 646 16.25 12.35 -3.68
N SER A 647 16.13 12.12 -2.36
CA SER A 647 14.96 12.48 -1.58
C SER A 647 14.49 13.92 -1.82
N ILE A 648 13.17 14.10 -1.87
CA ILE A 648 12.54 15.43 -1.98
C ILE A 648 12.45 16.18 -0.64
N LEU A 649 12.91 15.60 0.47
CA LEU A 649 12.92 16.29 1.76
C LEU A 649 13.77 17.56 1.73
N GLY A 650 13.29 18.62 2.41
CA GLY A 650 13.94 19.94 2.43
C GLY A 650 13.79 20.76 1.14
N LYS A 651 13.20 20.18 0.09
CA LYS A 651 12.84 20.89 -1.15
C LYS A 651 11.53 21.64 -0.97
N SER A 652 11.09 22.32 -2.02
CA SER A 652 9.81 23.04 -2.01
C SER A 652 8.81 22.47 -3.01
N LEU A 653 7.55 22.46 -2.60
CA LEU A 653 6.42 22.25 -3.50
C LEU A 653 5.93 23.62 -3.97
N VAL A 654 5.88 23.83 -5.28
CA VAL A 654 5.43 25.08 -5.90
C VAL A 654 4.15 24.80 -6.68
N VAL A 655 3.12 25.61 -6.42
CA VAL A 655 1.87 25.65 -7.18
C VAL A 655 1.91 26.86 -8.09
N TYR A 656 1.54 26.67 -9.35
CA TYR A 656 1.53 27.68 -10.40
C TYR A 656 0.11 28.18 -10.67
N ASP A 657 0.02 29.36 -11.23
CA ASP A 657 -1.19 29.97 -11.75
C ASP A 657 -0.81 30.73 -13.03
N ASP A 658 -0.92 30.00 -14.14
CA ASP A 658 -0.55 30.44 -15.48
C ASP A 658 -1.54 31.48 -16.05
N PHE A 659 -2.75 31.50 -15.53
CA PHE A 659 -3.80 32.45 -15.89
C PHE A 659 -3.84 33.67 -14.97
N GLY A 660 -2.94 33.75 -14.00
CA GLY A 660 -2.87 34.85 -13.06
C GLY A 660 -2.30 36.15 -13.66
N PRO A 661 -2.25 37.24 -12.87
CA PRO A 661 -1.73 38.52 -13.33
C PRO A 661 -0.27 38.40 -13.78
N LYS A 662 0.03 38.80 -15.03
CA LYS A 662 1.40 38.70 -15.61
C LYS A 662 2.47 39.36 -14.74
N ALA A 663 2.15 40.45 -14.05
CA ALA A 663 3.06 41.17 -13.16
C ALA A 663 3.47 40.39 -11.89
N ARG A 664 2.72 39.36 -11.49
CA ARG A 664 3.05 38.46 -10.37
C ARG A 664 4.03 37.35 -10.79
N GLY A 665 4.11 37.07 -12.09
CA GLY A 665 4.69 35.83 -12.61
C GLY A 665 3.77 34.62 -12.39
N GLU A 666 4.25 33.44 -12.81
CA GLU A 666 3.45 32.20 -12.82
C GLU A 666 3.35 31.51 -11.44
N ARG A 667 4.28 31.73 -10.50
CA ARG A 667 4.33 31.01 -9.22
C ARG A 667 3.29 31.55 -8.22
N LEU A 668 2.30 30.74 -7.86
CA LEU A 668 1.21 31.12 -6.96
C LEU A 668 1.59 30.99 -5.49
N ALA A 669 2.13 29.84 -5.10
CA ALA A 669 2.44 29.50 -3.72
C ALA A 669 3.60 28.51 -3.64
N CYS A 670 4.36 28.54 -2.55
CA CYS A 670 5.38 27.55 -2.26
C CYS A 670 5.46 27.26 -0.76
N SER A 671 5.84 26.02 -0.44
CA SER A 671 6.17 25.62 0.93
C SER A 671 7.21 24.51 0.91
N VAL A 672 7.95 24.40 2.02
CA VAL A 672 8.95 23.34 2.23
C VAL A 672 8.28 21.98 2.46
N ILE A 673 8.93 20.92 2.00
CA ILE A 673 8.59 19.53 2.25
C ILE A 673 9.39 19.06 3.47
N ILE A 674 8.70 18.71 4.56
CA ILE A 674 9.29 18.32 5.85
C ILE A 674 8.76 16.96 6.31
N GLY A 675 9.44 16.29 7.25
CA GLY A 675 8.95 15.05 7.84
C GLY A 675 7.60 15.23 8.57
N HIS A 676 6.75 14.20 8.50
CA HIS A 676 5.57 14.02 9.34
C HIS A 676 5.70 12.68 10.06
N PHE A 677 6.14 12.75 11.31
CA PHE A 677 6.56 11.58 12.07
C PHE A 677 5.38 10.81 12.66
N ARG A 678 5.57 9.50 12.79
CA ARG A 678 4.68 8.61 13.51
C ARG A 678 4.52 9.06 14.96
N ARG A 679 3.40 8.67 15.58
CA ARG A 679 3.14 8.91 17.00
C ARG A 679 3.25 7.63 17.79
N LYS A 680 3.81 7.77 18.98
CA LYS A 680 3.89 6.72 19.99
C LYS A 680 3.55 7.31 21.34
N VAL A 681 2.74 6.60 22.11
CA VAL A 681 2.51 6.88 23.53
C VAL A 681 2.82 5.67 24.37
N VAL A 682 3.27 5.93 25.60
CA VAL A 682 3.63 4.92 26.57
C VAL A 682 3.07 5.33 27.92
N ALA A 683 2.28 4.45 28.53
CA ALA A 683 1.96 4.47 29.95
C ALA A 683 2.90 3.50 30.66
N LYS A 684 3.76 4.00 31.55
CA LYS A 684 4.79 3.21 32.27
C LYS A 684 4.99 3.64 33.72
N ASP A 685 4.74 4.91 34.02
CA ASP A 685 4.90 5.46 35.36
C ASP A 685 3.55 5.32 36.07
N TRP A 686 3.44 4.27 36.91
CA TRP A 686 2.20 3.90 37.59
C TRP A 686 2.12 4.58 38.96
N TYR A 687 0.90 4.96 39.35
CA TYR A 687 0.57 5.58 40.63
C TYR A 687 -0.60 4.85 41.27
N ALA A 688 -0.70 4.85 42.60
CA ALA A 688 -1.79 4.24 43.35
C ALA A 688 -2.44 5.24 44.32
N ASN A 689 -3.65 4.94 44.77
CA ASN A 689 -4.41 5.73 45.74
C ASN A 689 -4.02 5.39 47.19
N GLY A 690 -2.79 5.68 47.60
CA GLY A 690 -2.27 5.35 48.94
C GLY A 690 -2.06 3.85 49.23
N ASP A 691 -2.59 2.96 48.39
CA ASP A 691 -2.33 1.51 48.37
C ASP A 691 -0.87 1.20 47.96
N GLU A 692 -0.37 0.01 48.33
CA GLU A 692 0.91 -0.50 47.82
C GLU A 692 0.85 -0.68 46.29
N LEU A 693 1.79 -0.04 45.59
CA LEU A 693 1.90 -0.12 44.14
C LEU A 693 2.71 -1.35 43.73
N THR A 694 2.03 -2.42 43.35
CA THR A 694 2.68 -3.63 42.80
C THR A 694 2.68 -3.69 41.27
N VAL A 695 1.85 -2.86 40.61
CA VAL A 695 1.75 -2.83 39.15
C VAL A 695 3.02 -2.28 38.52
N ASN A 696 3.59 -3.04 37.59
CA ASN A 696 4.73 -2.63 36.77
C ASN A 696 4.50 -3.04 35.31
N GLY A 697 5.27 -2.46 34.39
CA GLY A 697 5.20 -2.73 32.97
C GLY A 697 4.73 -1.51 32.17
N ARG A 698 4.33 -1.73 30.93
CA ARG A 698 3.98 -0.67 29.99
C ARG A 698 2.76 -1.02 29.14
N LEU A 699 2.02 0.02 28.77
CA LEU A 699 1.08 -0.01 27.66
C LEU A 699 1.60 0.97 26.60
N GLU A 700 1.85 0.46 25.41
CA GLU A 700 2.38 1.23 24.28
C GLU A 700 1.35 1.27 23.15
N ILE A 701 1.12 2.44 22.57
CA ILE A 701 0.28 2.61 21.38
C ILE A 701 1.11 3.33 20.32
N THR A 702 1.12 2.80 19.10
CA THR A 702 1.84 3.38 17.96
C THR A 702 0.90 3.57 16.77
N GLN A 703 1.06 4.68 16.05
CA GLN A 703 0.29 4.98 14.84
C GLN A 703 1.18 5.73 13.85
N GLN A 704 1.30 5.22 12.61
CA GLN A 704 2.23 5.75 11.62
C GLN A 704 1.79 7.10 11.05
N SER A 705 0.51 7.25 10.75
CA SER A 705 -0.15 8.51 10.37
C SER A 705 -1.62 8.47 10.78
N GLU A 706 -2.33 9.57 10.62
CA GLU A 706 -3.78 9.64 10.88
C GLU A 706 -4.63 8.68 10.04
N TYR A 707 -4.08 8.17 8.93
CA TYR A 707 -4.75 7.24 8.00
C TYR A 707 -4.53 5.76 8.33
N ASP A 708 -3.62 5.47 9.25
CA ASP A 708 -3.28 4.09 9.64
C ASP A 708 -3.99 3.72 10.93
N ILE A 709 -4.18 2.41 11.15
CA ILE A 709 -4.71 1.90 12.41
C ILE A 709 -3.66 1.98 13.52
N SER A 710 -4.12 2.02 14.77
CA SER A 710 -3.25 2.04 15.95
C SER A 710 -2.88 0.62 16.38
N ASN A 711 -1.59 0.37 16.59
CA ASN A 711 -1.07 -0.88 17.14
C ASN A 711 -0.81 -0.70 18.64
N ILE A 712 -1.27 -1.65 19.44
CA ILE A 712 -1.25 -1.58 20.91
C ILE A 712 -0.48 -2.79 21.43
N GLU A 713 0.49 -2.54 22.31
CA GLU A 713 1.25 -3.56 23.03
C GLU A 713 1.05 -3.35 24.53
N VAL A 714 0.55 -4.37 25.22
CA VAL A 714 0.32 -4.34 26.67
C VAL A 714 1.25 -5.35 27.32
N GLN A 715 2.01 -4.92 28.32
CA GLN A 715 2.87 -5.75 29.15
C GLN A 715 2.72 -5.32 30.59
N LEU A 716 1.99 -6.06 31.41
CA LEU A 716 1.71 -5.72 32.81
C LEU A 716 2.18 -6.86 33.72
N LYS A 717 2.72 -6.51 34.88
CA LYS A 717 3.20 -7.42 35.93
C LYS A 717 2.74 -6.93 37.29
N GLY A 718 2.73 -7.85 38.27
CA GLY A 718 2.36 -7.54 39.64
C GLY A 718 0.88 -7.20 39.79
N LEU A 719 0.04 -7.71 38.89
CA LEU A 719 -1.41 -7.57 38.95
C LEU A 719 -1.97 -8.44 40.08
N ASN A 720 -2.88 -7.92 40.91
CA ASN A 720 -3.47 -8.64 42.03
C ASN A 720 -4.93 -8.20 42.23
N GLU A 721 -5.84 -9.16 42.43
CA GLU A 721 -7.29 -8.94 42.56
C GLU A 721 -7.85 -7.93 41.54
N ASN A 722 -7.38 -7.99 40.29
CA ASN A 722 -7.63 -6.99 39.26
C ASN A 722 -8.90 -7.32 38.43
N SER A 723 -9.43 -6.32 37.70
CA SER A 723 -10.60 -6.45 36.83
C SER A 723 -10.38 -5.76 35.48
N GLY A 724 -11.06 -4.65 35.23
CA GLY A 724 -10.97 -3.89 33.99
C GLY A 724 -9.85 -2.86 33.98
N TYR A 725 -9.52 -2.38 32.80
CA TYR A 725 -8.60 -1.28 32.54
C TYR A 725 -9.13 -0.43 31.40
N HIS A 726 -9.05 0.89 31.57
CA HIS A 726 -9.70 1.87 30.70
C HIS A 726 -8.84 3.13 30.54
N ILE A 727 -9.03 3.84 29.44
CA ILE A 727 -8.49 5.19 29.22
C ILE A 727 -9.52 6.20 29.71
N HIS A 728 -9.07 7.11 30.56
CA HIS A 728 -9.84 8.18 31.20
C HIS A 728 -9.55 9.54 30.56
N MET A 729 -10.27 10.57 30.95
CA MET A 729 -10.30 11.83 30.20
C MET A 729 -9.05 12.70 30.37
N THR A 730 -8.37 12.62 31.52
CA THR A 730 -7.35 13.58 31.94
C THR A 730 -6.03 12.88 32.33
N PRO A 731 -4.89 13.59 32.36
CA PRO A 731 -3.61 13.02 32.81
C PRO A 731 -3.57 12.82 34.33
N VAL A 732 -2.66 11.96 34.79
CA VAL A 732 -2.43 11.69 36.22
C VAL A 732 -1.62 12.82 36.87
N GLU A 733 -2.08 13.28 38.04
CA GLU A 733 -1.37 14.25 38.88
C GLU A 733 -0.61 13.54 40.01
N ALA A 734 0.67 13.24 39.78
CA ALA A 734 1.52 12.47 40.68
C ALA A 734 1.64 13.00 42.11
N ASN A 735 1.40 14.30 42.33
CA ASN A 735 1.56 14.95 43.63
C ASN A 735 0.33 14.82 44.55
N LEU A 736 -0.76 14.25 44.05
CA LEU A 736 -1.96 14.01 44.86
C LEU A 736 -1.80 12.73 45.68
N GLU A 737 -2.40 12.72 46.88
CA GLU A 737 -2.46 11.51 47.72
C GLU A 737 -3.29 10.39 47.05
N PHE A 738 -4.34 10.77 46.33
CA PHE A 738 -5.23 9.86 45.61
C PHE A 738 -5.32 10.22 44.12
N PRO A 739 -4.23 10.01 43.34
CA PRO A 739 -4.11 10.53 41.98
C PRO A 739 -5.06 9.85 40.99
N CYS A 740 -5.52 8.63 41.28
CA CYS A 740 -6.35 7.83 40.37
C CYS A 740 -7.86 8.00 40.58
N GLU A 741 -8.31 8.85 41.52
CA GLU A 741 -9.72 9.03 41.84
C GLU A 741 -10.60 9.54 40.70
N ALA A 742 -11.92 9.37 40.85
CA ALA A 742 -12.91 9.86 39.89
C ALA A 742 -12.98 11.39 39.81
N THR A 743 -12.65 12.07 40.90
CA THR A 743 -12.60 13.53 40.99
C THR A 743 -11.45 14.13 40.20
N THR A 744 -10.38 13.36 39.94
CA THR A 744 -9.17 13.81 39.24
C THR A 744 -9.13 13.33 37.79
N LEU A 745 -9.40 12.04 37.57
CA LEU A 745 -9.31 11.41 36.24
C LEU A 745 -10.64 11.42 35.45
N TYR A 746 -11.74 11.82 36.09
CA TYR A 746 -13.09 11.79 35.54
C TYR A 746 -13.49 10.40 35.01
N GLY A 747 -14.50 10.34 34.12
CA GLY A 747 -15.01 9.10 33.53
C GLY A 747 -14.11 8.52 32.44
N HIS A 748 -14.61 7.49 31.75
CA HIS A 748 -13.94 6.90 30.61
C HIS A 748 -13.92 7.88 29.43
N TRP A 749 -12.92 7.75 28.57
CA TRP A 749 -12.85 8.50 27.32
C TRP A 749 -13.90 7.98 26.33
N ASN A 750 -14.99 8.75 26.14
CA ASN A 750 -16.13 8.36 25.30
C ASN A 750 -16.60 9.53 24.41
N PRO A 751 -15.78 9.99 23.43
CA PRO A 751 -16.11 11.15 22.60
C PRO A 751 -17.32 10.94 21.68
N PHE A 752 -17.71 9.68 21.44
CA PHE A 752 -18.84 9.33 20.59
C PHE A 752 -20.11 9.00 21.39
N ASN A 753 -20.10 9.20 22.71
CA ASN A 753 -21.23 8.93 23.61
C ASN A 753 -21.82 7.52 23.42
N VAL A 754 -20.95 6.51 23.26
CA VAL A 754 -21.36 5.11 23.16
C VAL A 754 -22.13 4.71 24.42
N ASN A 755 -23.31 4.12 24.23
CA ASN A 755 -24.14 3.67 25.33
C ASN A 755 -23.61 2.34 25.90
N VAL A 756 -22.96 2.42 27.06
CA VAL A 756 -22.35 1.28 27.77
C VAL A 756 -23.33 0.15 28.04
N LYS A 757 -24.63 0.45 28.23
CA LYS A 757 -25.66 -0.58 28.47
C LYS A 757 -25.94 -1.45 27.24
N SER A 758 -25.62 -0.95 26.05
CA SER A 758 -25.77 -1.67 24.78
C SER A 758 -24.48 -2.29 24.28
N SER A 759 -23.35 -2.03 24.94
CA SER A 759 -22.07 -2.60 24.57
C SER A 759 -22.08 -4.12 24.79
N PRO A 760 -21.57 -4.91 23.83
CA PRO A 760 -21.48 -6.37 24.00
C PRO A 760 -20.57 -6.75 25.18
N PRO A 761 -20.63 -8.01 25.66
CA PRO A 761 -19.66 -8.51 26.63
C PRO A 761 -18.22 -8.35 26.13
N PRO A 762 -17.20 -8.28 27.03
CA PRO A 762 -15.80 -8.15 26.64
C PRO A 762 -15.36 -9.12 25.52
N GLN A 763 -14.63 -8.63 24.53
CA GLN A 763 -14.15 -9.33 23.33
C GLN A 763 -15.25 -9.88 22.39
N GLN A 764 -16.53 -9.57 22.62
CA GLN A 764 -17.64 -10.09 21.80
C GLN A 764 -18.23 -9.06 20.83
N GLY A 765 -17.74 -7.83 20.82
CA GLY A 765 -18.16 -6.74 19.94
C GLY A 765 -17.04 -6.21 19.05
N THR A 766 -17.42 -5.35 18.12
CA THR A 766 -16.47 -4.55 17.33
C THR A 766 -16.04 -3.30 18.11
N THR A 767 -14.89 -2.71 17.73
CA THR A 767 -14.28 -1.59 18.47
C THR A 767 -15.12 -0.31 18.48
N ASP A 768 -16.12 -0.18 17.62
CA ASP A 768 -17.11 0.90 17.55
C ASP A 768 -18.29 0.74 18.52
N GLN A 769 -18.49 -0.46 19.07
CA GLN A 769 -19.58 -0.76 20.02
C GLN A 769 -19.20 -0.51 21.48
N TYR A 770 -17.93 -0.18 21.74
CA TYR A 770 -17.39 0.13 23.06
C TYR A 770 -17.02 1.60 23.14
N GLU A 771 -16.98 2.14 24.37
CA GLU A 771 -16.38 3.46 24.60
C GLU A 771 -14.95 3.48 24.03
N MET A 772 -14.51 4.62 23.51
CA MET A 772 -13.18 4.71 22.89
C MET A 772 -12.06 4.27 23.84
N GLY A 773 -12.19 4.64 25.13
CA GLY A 773 -11.28 4.26 26.18
C GLY A 773 -11.54 2.92 26.85
N ASP A 774 -12.57 2.15 26.47
CA ASP A 774 -12.86 0.85 27.08
C ASP A 774 -11.96 -0.26 26.51
N LEU A 775 -10.73 -0.35 27.02
CA LEU A 775 -9.76 -1.36 26.58
C LEU A 775 -10.19 -2.77 27.00
N SER A 776 -10.84 -2.92 28.15
CA SER A 776 -11.33 -4.22 28.62
C SER A 776 -12.47 -4.78 27.79
N GLY A 777 -13.43 -3.94 27.40
CA GLY A 777 -14.48 -4.31 26.47
C GLY A 777 -13.91 -4.78 25.13
N LYS A 778 -12.93 -4.05 24.59
CA LYS A 778 -12.33 -4.34 23.29
C LYS A 778 -11.40 -5.56 23.28
N PHE A 779 -10.53 -5.67 24.29
CA PHE A 779 -9.38 -6.59 24.29
C PHE A 779 -9.42 -7.64 25.40
N GLY A 780 -10.44 -7.62 26.25
CA GLY A 780 -10.61 -8.54 27.38
C GLY A 780 -10.20 -7.92 28.71
N THR A 781 -10.78 -8.43 29.80
CA THR A 781 -10.45 -8.00 31.17
C THR A 781 -9.12 -8.59 31.63
N LEU A 782 -8.58 -8.06 32.73
CA LEU A 782 -7.36 -8.59 33.35
C LEU A 782 -7.64 -9.69 34.39
N ASP A 783 -8.92 -10.03 34.62
CA ASP A 783 -9.36 -10.94 35.68
C ASP A 783 -8.48 -12.20 35.82
N GLY A 784 -7.84 -12.34 36.99
CA GLY A 784 -7.07 -13.54 37.35
C GLY A 784 -5.64 -13.57 36.80
N PHE A 785 -5.20 -12.57 36.04
CA PHE A 785 -3.80 -12.46 35.62
C PHE A 785 -2.94 -11.82 36.71
N THR A 786 -1.73 -12.35 36.90
CA THR A 786 -0.64 -11.73 37.69
C THR A 786 0.39 -11.05 36.79
N GLN A 787 0.58 -11.60 35.59
CA GLN A 787 1.28 -11.02 34.45
C GLN A 787 0.40 -11.16 33.22
N TYR A 788 0.37 -10.14 32.37
CA TYR A 788 -0.43 -10.10 31.16
C TYR A 788 0.34 -9.45 30.02
N GLU A 789 0.31 -10.11 28.86
CA GLU A 789 0.91 -9.63 27.63
C GLU A 789 -0.10 -9.76 26.49
N GLY A 790 -0.23 -8.71 25.68
CA GLY A 790 -1.19 -8.68 24.58
C GLY A 790 -0.78 -7.71 23.48
N VAL A 791 -1.08 -8.08 22.23
CA VAL A 791 -0.84 -7.26 21.05
C VAL A 791 -2.15 -7.13 20.27
N TYR A 792 -2.56 -5.89 19.99
CA TYR A 792 -3.84 -5.58 19.39
C TYR A 792 -3.74 -4.53 18.31
N ASN A 793 -4.75 -4.50 17.43
CA ASN A 793 -4.96 -3.41 16.49
C ASN A 793 -6.34 -2.76 16.73
N ASP A 794 -6.38 -1.43 16.69
CA ASP A 794 -7.61 -0.67 16.91
C ASP A 794 -7.79 0.38 15.80
N THR A 795 -8.97 0.35 15.19
CA THR A 795 -9.37 1.37 14.21
C THR A 795 -9.84 2.64 14.90
N ASN A 796 -10.30 2.59 16.15
CA ASN A 796 -10.97 3.65 16.91
C ASN A 796 -10.12 4.19 18.07
N LEU A 797 -8.80 4.04 18.07
CA LEU A 797 -7.93 4.57 19.13
C LEU A 797 -6.84 5.52 18.58
N PRO A 798 -7.21 6.69 18.02
CA PRO A 798 -6.27 7.55 17.31
C PRO A 798 -5.27 8.23 18.26
N LEU A 799 -4.07 8.49 17.73
CA LEU A 799 -3.04 9.36 18.30
C LEU A 799 -2.97 10.73 17.57
N PHE A 800 -3.72 10.88 16.48
CA PHE A 800 -3.83 12.11 15.69
C PHE A 800 -5.21 12.75 15.84
N GLY A 801 -5.27 14.08 15.67
CA GLY A 801 -6.50 14.86 15.70
C GLY A 801 -7.14 14.98 17.09
N TYR A 802 -8.23 15.72 17.17
CA TYR A 802 -8.87 16.13 18.43
C TYR A 802 -9.35 14.97 19.33
N ASN A 803 -9.62 13.79 18.77
CA ASN A 803 -10.01 12.60 19.53
C ASN A 803 -8.82 11.78 20.07
N SER A 804 -7.60 12.27 19.88
CA SER A 804 -6.36 11.64 20.31
C SER A 804 -6.38 11.23 21.78
N VAL A 805 -5.78 10.06 22.08
CA VAL A 805 -5.59 9.57 23.46
C VAL A 805 -4.28 10.05 24.13
N ILE A 806 -3.43 10.79 23.41
CA ILE A 806 -2.22 11.40 23.96
C ILE A 806 -2.58 12.33 25.13
N GLY A 807 -1.88 12.19 26.27
CA GLY A 807 -2.08 13.03 27.46
C GLY A 807 -3.28 12.63 28.32
N ARG A 808 -3.93 11.52 28.01
CA ARG A 808 -4.97 10.89 28.85
C ARG A 808 -4.36 9.87 29.81
N SER A 809 -5.13 9.33 30.75
CA SER A 809 -4.63 8.31 31.68
C SER A 809 -5.22 6.93 31.45
N VAL A 810 -4.43 5.87 31.62
CA VAL A 810 -4.90 4.49 31.79
C VAL A 810 -5.17 4.25 33.27
N VAL A 811 -6.29 3.62 33.61
CA VAL A 811 -6.64 3.21 34.98
C VAL A 811 -6.90 1.71 34.99
N ILE A 812 -6.30 1.00 35.94
CA ILE A 812 -6.55 -0.42 36.24
C ILE A 812 -7.42 -0.49 37.50
N HIS A 813 -8.45 -1.34 37.46
CA HIS A 813 -9.39 -1.52 38.55
C HIS A 813 -9.10 -2.81 39.33
N LYS A 814 -9.44 -2.81 40.64
CA LYS A 814 -9.58 -4.02 41.44
C LYS A 814 -10.97 -4.63 41.21
N LYS A 815 -11.03 -5.95 41.22
CA LYS A 815 -12.26 -6.75 41.21
C LYS A 815 -13.19 -6.41 42.36
N ARG A 816 -12.63 -6.18 43.55
CA ARG A 816 -13.42 -5.76 44.71
C ARG A 816 -13.96 -4.35 44.49
N ARG A 817 -15.29 -4.23 44.43
CA ARG A 817 -16.04 -2.97 44.27
C ARG A 817 -15.67 -2.15 43.01
N ASN A 818 -15.00 -2.74 42.03
CA ASN A 818 -14.48 -2.04 40.86
C ASN A 818 -13.63 -0.80 41.20
N ALA A 819 -12.91 -0.86 42.33
CA ALA A 819 -12.14 0.27 42.85
C ALA A 819 -10.97 0.60 41.93
N ARG A 820 -10.68 1.89 41.72
CA ARG A 820 -9.52 2.32 40.93
C ARG A 820 -8.26 2.04 41.72
N TRP A 821 -7.35 1.29 41.13
CA TRP A 821 -6.16 0.80 41.82
C TRP A 821 -4.91 1.55 41.42
N ALA A 822 -4.57 1.45 40.15
CA ALA A 822 -3.34 1.98 39.59
C ALA A 822 -3.67 2.81 38.34
N CYS A 823 -2.95 3.90 38.13
CA CYS A 823 -3.13 4.75 36.96
C CYS A 823 -1.80 5.25 36.42
N SER A 824 -1.77 5.55 35.13
CA SER A 824 -0.59 6.09 34.45
C SER A 824 -1.00 7.00 33.30
N THR A 825 -0.23 8.06 33.03
CA THR A 825 -0.49 8.95 31.89
C THR A 825 0.06 8.33 30.60
N LEU A 826 -0.70 8.44 29.51
CA LEU A 826 -0.27 8.15 28.14
C LEU A 826 0.64 9.28 27.66
N GLU A 827 1.90 9.20 28.07
CA GLU A 827 2.93 10.16 27.70
C GLU A 827 3.49 9.88 26.31
N ARG A 828 4.05 10.90 25.66
CA ARG A 828 4.70 10.75 24.36
C ARG A 828 5.94 9.87 24.49
N GLY A 829 5.99 8.76 23.75
CA GLY A 829 7.18 7.93 23.64
C GLY A 829 8.03 8.38 22.45
N TYR A 830 9.22 8.90 22.72
CA TYR A 830 10.19 9.28 21.69
C TYR A 830 11.61 8.96 22.17
N SER A 831 12.51 8.69 21.22
CA SER A 831 13.94 8.60 21.54
C SER A 831 14.56 10.01 21.56
N PRO A 832 15.48 10.33 22.48
CA PRO A 832 16.28 11.56 22.40
C PRO A 832 17.08 11.68 21.08
N SER A 833 17.33 10.57 20.40
CA SER A 833 17.94 10.55 19.06
C SER A 833 16.97 10.92 17.94
N GLU A 834 15.65 10.92 18.19
CA GLU A 834 14.60 11.17 17.20
C GLU A 834 14.00 12.57 17.35
N ALA A 835 13.77 13.01 18.58
CA ALA A 835 13.12 14.29 18.87
C ALA A 835 13.49 14.86 20.24
N ARG A 836 13.23 16.16 20.41
CA ARG A 836 13.22 16.85 21.69
C ARG A 836 11.84 17.44 21.96
N GLU A 837 11.41 17.45 23.21
CA GLU A 837 10.17 18.11 23.62
C GLU A 837 10.44 19.53 24.12
N ILE A 838 9.70 20.48 23.60
CA ILE A 838 9.63 21.85 24.12
C ILE A 838 8.35 21.98 24.95
N ARG A 839 8.49 22.62 26.11
CA ARG A 839 7.39 22.87 27.05
C ARG A 839 7.33 24.36 27.36
N ALA A 840 6.14 24.94 27.26
CA ALA A 840 5.84 26.30 27.71
C ALA A 840 4.71 26.24 28.73
N ILE A 841 4.83 26.98 29.83
CA ILE A 841 3.83 26.99 30.91
C ILE A 841 3.50 28.45 31.24
N ALA A 842 2.22 28.80 31.13
CA ALA A 842 1.67 30.04 31.66
C ALA A 842 0.99 29.73 32.99
N SER A 843 1.50 30.28 34.09
CA SER A 843 1.00 30.04 35.43
C SER A 843 0.23 31.24 35.97
N PHE A 844 -0.90 30.97 36.62
CA PHE A 844 -1.84 31.94 37.18
C PHE A 844 -1.95 31.67 38.69
N HIS A 845 -1.27 32.47 39.51
CA HIS A 845 -1.23 32.28 40.97
C HIS A 845 -1.55 33.55 41.76
N HIS A 846 -2.08 34.59 41.11
CA HIS A 846 -2.37 35.83 41.80
C HIS A 846 -3.53 35.64 42.79
N PRO A 847 -3.37 35.93 44.09
CA PRO A 847 -4.41 35.71 45.11
C PRO A 847 -5.72 36.48 44.84
N THR A 848 -5.63 37.63 44.18
CA THR A 848 -6.79 38.45 43.74
C THR A 848 -7.08 38.34 42.24
N GLY A 849 -6.43 37.40 41.54
CA GLY A 849 -6.64 37.20 40.11
C GLY A 849 -7.97 36.49 39.81
N TYR A 850 -8.44 36.59 38.56
CA TYR A 850 -9.68 35.95 38.11
C TYR A 850 -9.49 34.48 37.70
N ALA A 851 -8.24 33.99 37.64
CA ALA A 851 -7.89 32.63 37.29
C ALA A 851 -6.74 32.13 38.17
N TYR A 852 -6.84 30.88 38.58
CA TYR A 852 -5.82 30.15 39.34
C TYR A 852 -5.50 28.83 38.63
N GLY A 853 -4.22 28.51 38.44
CA GLY A 853 -3.75 27.27 37.82
C GLY A 853 -2.74 27.52 36.70
N TYR A 854 -2.76 26.75 35.61
CA TYR A 854 -1.83 26.89 34.50
C TYR A 854 -2.41 26.53 33.13
N VAL A 855 -1.75 27.02 32.08
CA VAL A 855 -1.87 26.51 30.71
C VAL A 855 -0.51 26.01 30.29
N LYS A 856 -0.40 24.72 29.96
CA LYS A 856 0.84 24.07 29.54
C LYS A 856 0.73 23.66 28.09
N MET A 857 1.74 24.01 27.31
CA MET A 857 1.84 23.72 25.89
C MET A 857 3.08 22.85 25.66
N THR A 858 2.92 21.72 24.99
CA THR A 858 4.05 20.85 24.63
C THR A 858 4.07 20.55 23.14
N GLN A 859 5.28 20.50 22.56
CA GLN A 859 5.50 20.21 21.15
C GLN A 859 6.81 19.43 20.99
N LEU A 860 6.82 18.44 20.11
CA LEU A 860 8.04 17.76 19.70
C LEU A 860 8.66 18.47 18.50
N ILE A 861 9.97 18.68 18.56
CA ILE A 861 10.79 19.07 17.41
C ILE A 861 11.70 17.88 17.09
N HIS A 862 11.55 17.35 15.88
CA HIS A 862 12.35 16.24 15.40
C HIS A 862 13.73 16.72 14.94
N ILE A 863 14.67 15.79 14.77
CA ILE A 863 16.03 16.09 14.33
C ILE A 863 16.11 16.78 12.95
N ASP A 864 15.10 16.60 12.11
CA ASP A 864 14.98 17.25 10.79
C ASP A 864 14.37 18.67 10.86
N GLY A 865 14.05 19.14 12.07
CA GLY A 865 13.41 20.44 12.32
C GLY A 865 11.90 20.44 12.13
N SER A 866 11.30 19.32 11.73
CA SER A 866 9.84 19.19 11.66
C SER A 866 9.22 19.23 13.06
N GLN A 867 7.98 19.71 13.11
CA GLN A 867 7.28 19.99 14.35
C GLN A 867 6.02 19.14 14.44
N SER A 868 5.77 18.54 15.60
CA SER A 868 4.49 17.91 15.89
C SER A 868 3.39 18.96 16.12
N GLU A 869 2.15 18.51 16.21
CA GLU A 869 1.07 19.33 16.80
C GLU A 869 1.40 19.73 18.24
N THR A 870 0.94 20.91 18.63
CA THR A 870 1.03 21.42 19.99
C THR A 870 -0.10 20.83 20.83
N VAL A 871 0.25 20.17 21.93
CA VAL A 871 -0.73 19.72 22.94
C VAL A 871 -0.88 20.83 23.96
N ILE A 872 -2.11 21.29 24.16
CA ILE A 872 -2.44 22.32 25.16
C ILE A 872 -3.25 21.67 26.28
N GLU A 873 -2.65 21.69 27.47
CA GLU A 873 -3.22 21.24 28.72
C GLU A 873 -3.66 22.48 29.52
N VAL A 874 -4.97 22.66 29.69
CA VAL A 874 -5.54 23.81 30.41
C VAL A 874 -6.05 23.37 31.77
N LYS A 875 -5.42 23.90 32.83
CA LYS A 875 -5.86 23.75 34.21
C LYS A 875 -6.12 25.12 34.86
N LEU A 876 -7.28 25.72 34.64
CA LEU A 876 -7.66 27.02 35.23
C LEU A 876 -8.95 26.91 36.04
N ARG A 877 -8.95 27.37 37.29
CA ARG A 877 -10.13 27.54 38.15
C ARG A 877 -10.34 29.01 38.52
N HIS A 878 -11.57 29.39 38.84
CA HIS A 878 -11.85 30.72 39.40
C HIS A 878 -11.64 30.68 40.92
N PRO A 879 -10.79 31.54 41.51
CA PRO A 879 -10.62 31.58 42.96
C PRO A 879 -11.86 32.18 43.66
N GLY A 880 -12.34 31.58 44.75
CA GLY A 880 -13.40 32.13 45.63
C GLY A 880 -14.69 31.30 45.77
N LYS A 881 -15.76 31.89 46.33
CA LYS A 881 -17.04 31.21 46.66
C LYS A 881 -17.77 30.58 45.48
N ASN A 882 -17.41 30.93 44.25
CA ASN A 882 -17.99 30.41 43.01
C ASN A 882 -17.08 29.36 42.34
N ASP A 883 -16.16 28.73 43.08
CA ASP A 883 -15.32 27.63 42.58
C ASP A 883 -16.23 26.45 42.17
N ARG A 884 -16.58 26.43 40.88
CA ARG A 884 -17.16 25.25 40.24
C ARG A 884 -15.95 24.48 39.73
N ASN A 885 -15.59 23.38 40.40
CA ASN A 885 -14.54 22.42 40.01
C ASN A 885 -14.76 21.85 38.58
N MET A 886 -14.65 22.70 37.56
CA MET A 886 -14.77 22.34 36.15
C MET A 886 -13.50 22.80 35.49
N VAL A 887 -12.49 21.92 35.54
CA VAL A 887 -11.20 22.20 34.92
C VAL A 887 -10.64 20.93 34.31
N LEU A 888 -10.88 20.76 33.02
CA LEU A 888 -9.82 20.42 32.06
C LEU A 888 -10.36 20.62 30.65
N LEU A 889 -9.71 21.47 29.84
CA LEU A 889 -9.91 21.48 28.40
C LEU A 889 -8.59 21.08 27.76
N LEU A 890 -8.50 19.83 27.32
CA LEU A 890 -7.35 19.35 26.55
C LEU A 890 -7.60 19.73 25.09
N LEU A 891 -7.04 20.86 24.68
CA LEU A 891 -7.11 21.35 23.30
C LEU A 891 -5.85 20.88 22.58
N GLN A 892 -6.00 19.95 21.64
CA GLN A 892 -5.00 19.81 20.58
C GLN A 892 -5.33 20.84 19.50
N ILE A 893 -4.53 21.89 19.43
CA ILE A 893 -4.63 22.86 18.35
C ILE A 893 -3.66 22.43 17.26
N LEU A 894 -4.20 22.13 16.08
CA LEU A 894 -3.46 22.07 14.82
C LEU A 894 -2.83 23.44 14.59
N GLN A 895 -1.60 23.60 15.07
CA GLN A 895 -0.73 24.76 14.89
C GLN A 895 -1.39 26.11 15.23
N VAL A 896 -1.20 26.56 16.47
CA VAL A 896 -1.62 27.89 16.90
C VAL A 896 -0.91 28.94 16.03
N ARG A 897 -1.69 29.81 15.39
CA ARG A 897 -1.23 31.11 14.86
C ARG A 897 -0.43 31.82 15.97
N MET A 898 0.86 31.99 15.76
CA MET A 898 1.58 33.16 16.28
C MET A 898 1.85 34.10 15.12
#